data_AF-A0A177EAV0-F1
#
_entry.id   AF-A0A177EAV0-F1
#
_cell.length_a   1.000
_cell.length_b   1.000
_cell.length_c   1.000
_cell.angle_alpha   90.00
_cell.angle_beta   90.00
_cell.angle_gamma   90.00
#
_symmetry.space_group_name_H-M   'P 1'
#
loop_
_entity.id
_entity.type
_entity.pdbx_description
1 polymer ?
#
loop_
_entity_poly.entity_id
_entity_poly.type
_entity_poly.pdbx_seq_one_letter_code
_entity_poly.pdbx_strand_id
1 'polypeptide(L)'
;MPDLKDLRDKREEILKAELAAWLHDVGKCADAFLQPGGMGFNAQNCQGQPRVNPHKAVFNPTELQSLPYWNSLSPQRGQCARLEEANHPTALWRTLQQIQAQLPNLRVSLGAHGAVSLKELILWGRPLVAQRYNNFINILGGDLTHLAGILGQAHKSAHMEKEDDADGGQSSGYSSPFGWYIGDFENLNEKLKNIIENSGRFLNKRGKVIQVLKTNMQKAPGDTRRPINEVTLWDWSSIVAALYKAEVARCVLKQGAPDAQRSPNDVKWRLLSIRTDGLSYLLSAISIPDMLARKDILKDAWDRVQKVIEETYPLGLEVYRDENGSVFVVPDMDVLGLTDYAENCKSLRQYLLGAFQSGTVKNNHSLSLQGEIVPVFNLDDMGWSGQGNDLPPIGQKHLREVPPLQSDPTWVAQQWCDLPKPREVCPVCGLRPQGPSQKALARKMCDVCEGRRADRAKEWAVNIGQALLSTIWIDEVADRNGRVALLVGTFDLRHWLDGTLVRSLAVRNPQNVQDKTKTEDIAKNPSFARLRRIWETTRKFWEETLEEARGELTKRPRIFLKGTPAPQNALAPYHAYELEIQGRKVAVLWVPENATDDKGNALEYRGGFWVIENLYYLDSVYGRSFHELVKSSVGQPLKVYEPTEYGRAGEERASFTIAENGVQYLENNYTSLIPILAEPRTFMALVPADKAFEVVKAIKTKYEREMGKVRNRLPLHLGAVFADSHQPLRTLLDAGRRMLKQEAPGLLWRVVGEEKKQKAAKAGIIIEHITETKLLETTLENEHPALIYRNLENEEKKERITNQFKRWHRIVLLSEGHFQRCVITWYIPAVMGDGQTEDHWYPYVFLAQKDEPTDRTRYYKTDLGNPWNASHPWLVHAGELKPGDRIYFTPSTFDFEFLDFNARRFEIAYDEGGKRKGSLTKPYFLDEIENLERLWKFIAKDTKDGKSRLSSSQIFAIRNLIETKREEWFDDPQESIADENFKRFCRDLFVNAEWRWGKPEDSKLDWLTDMTVRGYFTDAVYLFHNIMKEKVEGNE
;
A
#
# COMPACT_ATOMS: atom_id res chain seq x y z
N MET A 1 15.83 -31.51 -26.02
CA MET A 1 15.08 -30.24 -26.01
C MET A 1 14.84 -29.89 -24.55
N PRO A 2 14.82 -28.60 -24.16
CA PRO A 2 14.53 -28.22 -22.77
C PRO A 2 13.18 -28.76 -22.29
N ASP A 3 13.14 -29.38 -21.11
CA ASP A 3 11.94 -30.03 -20.56
C ASP A 3 11.64 -29.51 -19.14
N LEU A 4 10.37 -29.28 -18.82
CA LEU A 4 9.94 -28.92 -17.47
C LEU A 4 10.30 -30.00 -16.43
N LYS A 5 10.38 -31.27 -16.85
CA LYS A 5 10.84 -32.38 -16.00
C LYS A 5 12.23 -32.13 -15.43
N ASP A 6 13.15 -31.55 -16.21
CA ASP A 6 14.52 -31.32 -15.76
C ASP A 6 14.56 -30.39 -14.54
N LEU A 7 13.71 -29.36 -14.54
CA LEU A 7 13.54 -28.45 -13.40
C LEU A 7 12.95 -29.14 -12.17
N ARG A 8 11.98 -30.03 -12.38
CA ARG A 8 11.34 -30.79 -11.30
C ARG A 8 12.30 -31.81 -10.68
N ASP A 9 13.07 -32.52 -11.50
CA ASP A 9 14.08 -33.48 -11.06
C ASP A 9 15.23 -32.80 -10.29
N LYS A 10 15.59 -31.58 -10.70
CA LYS A 10 16.62 -30.76 -10.04
C LYS A 10 16.06 -29.71 -9.07
N ARG A 11 14.79 -29.84 -8.68
CA ARG A 11 14.08 -28.85 -7.87
C ARG A 11 14.81 -28.52 -6.57
N GLU A 12 15.22 -29.54 -5.83
CA GLU A 12 15.90 -29.36 -4.55
C GLU A 12 17.21 -28.57 -4.71
N GLU A 13 18.01 -28.89 -5.73
CA GLU A 13 19.28 -28.22 -6.00
C GLU A 13 19.10 -26.75 -6.40
N ILE A 14 18.07 -26.45 -7.20
CA ILE A 14 17.74 -25.06 -7.58
C ILE A 14 17.26 -24.26 -6.36
N LEU A 15 16.45 -24.86 -5.48
CA LEU A 15 15.99 -24.21 -4.25
C LEU A 15 17.12 -24.00 -3.23
N LYS A 16 18.11 -24.92 -3.18
CA LYS A 16 19.35 -24.71 -2.40
C LYS A 16 20.18 -23.55 -2.97
N ALA A 17 20.29 -23.45 -4.30
CA ALA A 17 20.91 -22.31 -4.98
C ALA A 17 20.20 -20.98 -4.65
N GLU A 18 18.87 -20.96 -4.69
CA GLU A 18 18.06 -19.79 -4.27
C GLU A 18 18.41 -19.38 -2.84
N LEU A 19 18.40 -20.33 -1.89
CA LEU A 19 18.73 -20.03 -0.49
C LEU A 19 20.17 -19.53 -0.33
N ALA A 20 21.13 -20.10 -1.07
CA ALA A 20 22.50 -19.63 -1.05
C ALA A 20 22.62 -18.17 -1.52
N ALA A 21 21.87 -17.79 -2.56
CA ALA A 21 21.81 -16.41 -3.03
C ALA A 21 21.16 -15.47 -2.00
N TRP A 22 20.11 -15.90 -1.28
CA TRP A 22 19.57 -15.11 -0.17
C TRP A 22 20.60 -14.84 0.94
N LEU A 23 21.42 -15.85 1.25
CA LEU A 23 22.36 -15.81 2.37
C LEU A 23 23.76 -15.29 2.01
N HIS A 24 24.08 -15.07 0.74
CA HIS A 24 25.45 -14.77 0.32
C HIS A 24 26.05 -13.49 0.93
N ASP A 25 25.20 -12.53 1.29
CA ASP A 25 25.53 -11.24 1.92
C ASP A 25 25.02 -11.16 3.39
N VAL A 26 24.64 -12.30 3.99
CA VAL A 26 23.99 -12.34 5.31
C VAL A 26 24.82 -11.70 6.43
N GLY A 27 26.15 -11.62 6.28
CA GLY A 27 27.03 -10.96 7.24
C GLY A 27 26.79 -9.45 7.39
N LYS A 28 26.05 -8.80 6.47
CA LYS A 28 25.56 -7.43 6.66
C LYS A 28 24.54 -7.32 7.79
N CYS A 29 23.90 -8.44 8.16
CA CYS A 29 23.00 -8.56 9.30
C CYS A 29 23.76 -8.79 10.62
N ALA A 30 25.00 -8.33 10.77
CA ALA A 30 25.76 -8.42 12.02
C ALA A 30 25.97 -7.03 12.62
N ASP A 31 25.97 -6.89 13.95
CA ASP A 31 26.29 -5.60 14.58
C ASP A 31 27.73 -5.18 14.22
N ALA A 32 28.61 -6.16 13.99
CA ALA A 32 29.97 -5.98 13.49
C ALA A 32 30.04 -5.30 12.12
N PHE A 33 28.99 -5.36 11.29
CA PHE A 33 28.94 -4.68 9.99
C PHE A 33 28.94 -3.16 10.14
N LEU A 34 28.32 -2.65 11.21
CA LEU A 34 28.24 -1.22 11.53
C LEU A 34 29.52 -0.67 12.19
N GLN A 35 30.44 -1.53 12.60
CA GLN A 35 31.69 -1.13 13.24
C GLN A 35 32.73 -0.65 12.22
N PRO A 36 33.75 0.13 12.64
CA PRO A 36 34.85 0.53 11.75
C PRO A 36 35.48 -0.66 11.02
N GLY A 37 35.59 -0.56 9.70
CA GLY A 37 36.09 -1.65 8.83
C GLY A 37 35.08 -2.76 8.51
N GLY A 38 33.91 -2.81 9.17
CA GLY A 38 32.88 -3.84 8.98
C GLY A 38 32.31 -3.94 7.55
N MET A 39 32.02 -2.78 6.95
CA MET A 39 31.60 -2.68 5.55
C MET A 39 32.71 -3.05 4.57
N GLY A 40 33.96 -2.90 4.98
CA GLY A 40 35.16 -3.17 4.22
C GLY A 40 36.31 -2.22 4.57
N PHE A 41 37.51 -2.60 4.17
CA PHE A 41 38.74 -1.81 4.34
C PHE A 41 39.72 -2.13 3.21
N ASN A 42 40.73 -1.29 3.00
CA ASN A 42 41.81 -1.59 2.06
C ASN A 42 42.88 -2.38 2.81
N ALA A 43 43.24 -3.56 2.29
CA ALA A 43 44.22 -4.45 2.91
C ALA A 43 45.64 -3.91 2.72
N GLN A 44 46.11 -3.09 3.67
CA GLN A 44 47.30 -2.24 3.51
C GLN A 44 48.61 -3.02 3.32
N ASN A 45 48.70 -4.23 3.86
CA ASN A 45 49.93 -5.04 3.79
C ASN A 45 49.99 -5.91 2.53
N CYS A 46 48.94 -5.87 1.71
CA CYS A 46 48.84 -6.68 0.50
C CYS A 46 49.21 -5.88 -0.74
N GLN A 47 49.85 -6.55 -1.70
CA GLN A 47 50.26 -5.95 -2.97
C GLN A 47 49.04 -5.39 -3.72
N GLY A 48 49.09 -4.09 -4.00
CA GLY A 48 48.00 -3.35 -4.66
C GLY A 48 46.81 -3.02 -3.77
N GLN A 49 46.95 -3.17 -2.44
CA GLN A 49 46.01 -2.73 -1.40
C GLN A 49 44.53 -2.98 -1.72
N PRO A 50 44.15 -4.22 -2.06
CA PRO A 50 42.80 -4.51 -2.50
C PRO A 50 41.78 -4.21 -1.40
N ARG A 51 40.60 -3.73 -1.80
CA ARG A 51 39.43 -3.62 -0.92
C ARG A 51 38.96 -5.02 -0.51
N VAL A 52 38.79 -5.25 0.78
CA VAL A 52 38.30 -6.50 1.39
C VAL A 52 37.08 -6.23 2.28
N ASN A 53 36.25 -7.26 2.48
CA ASN A 53 34.91 -7.18 3.06
C ASN A 53 34.75 -8.22 4.20
N PRO A 54 35.07 -7.87 5.46
CA PRO A 54 35.08 -8.84 6.55
C PRO A 54 33.71 -9.48 6.84
N HIS A 55 32.61 -8.84 6.45
CA HIS A 55 31.27 -9.45 6.49
C HIS A 55 31.09 -10.67 5.55
N LYS A 56 32.04 -10.94 4.64
CA LYS A 56 32.12 -12.17 3.82
C LYS A 56 33.14 -13.18 4.34
N ALA A 57 33.88 -12.87 5.42
CA ALA A 57 34.90 -13.73 6.00
C ALA A 57 34.29 -14.85 6.85
N VAL A 58 33.83 -15.92 6.18
CA VAL A 58 33.12 -17.03 6.83
C VAL A 58 34.03 -18.18 7.29
N PHE A 59 35.28 -18.20 6.81
CA PHE A 59 36.32 -19.14 7.24
C PHE A 59 37.26 -18.44 8.21
N ASN A 60 37.63 -19.13 9.28
CA ASN A 60 38.74 -18.66 10.13
C ASN A 60 40.09 -18.83 9.38
N PRO A 61 41.18 -18.17 9.84
CA PRO A 61 42.47 -18.22 9.14
C PRO A 61 42.99 -19.63 8.86
N THR A 62 42.88 -20.55 9.83
CA THR A 62 43.33 -21.94 9.68
C THR A 62 42.49 -22.71 8.67
N GLU A 63 41.16 -22.59 8.74
CA GLU A 63 40.24 -23.20 7.77
C GLU A 63 40.52 -22.67 6.35
N LEU A 64 40.73 -21.36 6.22
CA LEU A 64 41.01 -20.70 4.94
C LEU A 64 42.28 -21.25 4.27
N GLN A 65 43.34 -21.45 5.05
CA GLN A 65 44.61 -22.03 4.57
C GLN A 65 44.49 -23.52 4.21
N SER A 66 43.46 -24.20 4.70
CA SER A 66 43.19 -25.61 4.38
C SER A 66 42.37 -25.81 3.09
N LEU A 67 41.90 -24.72 2.47
CA LEU A 67 41.12 -24.82 1.23
C LEU A 67 41.96 -25.39 0.08
N PRO A 68 41.40 -26.26 -0.78
CA PRO A 68 42.16 -26.98 -1.80
C PRO A 68 42.83 -26.06 -2.83
N TYR A 69 42.26 -24.88 -3.06
CA TYR A 69 42.78 -23.86 -3.98
C TYR A 69 43.61 -22.76 -3.29
N TRP A 70 43.92 -22.88 -1.99
CA TRP A 70 44.64 -21.85 -1.24
C TRP A 70 45.99 -21.51 -1.87
N ASN A 71 46.76 -22.54 -2.24
CA ASN A 71 48.09 -22.38 -2.84
C ASN A 71 48.05 -21.86 -4.29
N SER A 72 46.88 -21.87 -4.94
CA SER A 72 46.68 -21.29 -6.27
C SER A 72 46.47 -19.76 -6.21
N LEU A 73 46.20 -19.20 -5.03
CA LEU A 73 46.12 -17.76 -4.82
C LEU A 73 47.53 -17.16 -4.69
N SER A 74 47.74 -15.96 -5.23
CA SER A 74 49.02 -15.26 -5.08
C SER A 74 49.33 -14.94 -3.60
N PRO A 75 50.52 -15.27 -3.08
CA PRO A 75 50.84 -15.06 -1.67
C PRO A 75 50.73 -13.59 -1.23
N GLN A 76 51.33 -12.68 -2.00
CA GLN A 76 51.41 -11.25 -1.67
C GLN A 76 50.11 -10.48 -1.92
N ARG A 77 49.12 -11.08 -2.58
CA ARG A 77 47.86 -10.40 -2.91
C ARG A 77 46.62 -11.21 -2.57
N GLY A 78 46.41 -12.37 -3.21
CA GLY A 78 45.22 -13.20 -3.01
C GLY A 78 45.12 -13.80 -1.61
N GLN A 79 46.18 -14.50 -1.18
CA GLN A 79 46.25 -15.10 0.17
C GLN A 79 46.26 -14.00 1.23
N CYS A 80 47.14 -13.00 1.08
CA CYS A 80 47.21 -11.85 1.97
C CYS A 80 45.84 -11.19 2.19
N ALA A 81 45.12 -10.86 1.11
CA ALA A 81 43.84 -10.16 1.23
C ALA A 81 42.78 -10.98 1.98
N ARG A 82 42.71 -12.30 1.73
CA ARG A 82 41.75 -13.18 2.42
C ARG A 82 42.12 -13.40 3.89
N LEU A 83 43.41 -13.44 4.23
CA LEU A 83 43.89 -13.49 5.61
C LEU A 83 43.62 -12.19 6.37
N GLU A 84 43.87 -11.03 5.78
CA GLU A 84 43.50 -9.75 6.40
C GLU A 84 41.99 -9.67 6.67
N GLU A 85 41.17 -10.07 5.70
CA GLU A 85 39.71 -10.14 5.82
C GLU A 85 39.26 -11.06 6.97
N ALA A 86 39.87 -12.24 7.10
CA ALA A 86 39.56 -13.21 8.16
C ALA A 86 40.11 -12.82 9.54
N ASN A 87 41.23 -12.12 9.60
CA ASN A 87 41.84 -11.68 10.85
C ASN A 87 41.15 -10.45 11.45
N HIS A 88 40.44 -9.65 10.64
CA HIS A 88 39.75 -8.45 11.09
C HIS A 88 38.76 -8.73 12.24
N PRO A 89 38.63 -7.85 13.26
CA PRO A 89 37.71 -8.05 14.38
C PRO A 89 36.24 -8.24 13.98
N THR A 90 35.84 -7.65 12.85
CA THR A 90 34.46 -7.72 12.33
C THR A 90 34.24 -8.86 11.33
N ALA A 91 35.16 -9.82 11.25
CA ALA A 91 35.03 -10.99 10.37
C ALA A 91 33.78 -11.82 10.73
N LEU A 92 32.98 -12.21 9.73
CA LEU A 92 31.71 -12.92 9.94
C LEU A 92 31.87 -14.17 10.83
N TRP A 93 32.92 -14.97 10.63
CA TRP A 93 33.15 -16.19 11.42
C TRP A 93 33.28 -15.89 12.93
N ARG A 94 33.83 -14.74 13.32
CA ARG A 94 33.92 -14.31 14.73
C ARG A 94 32.54 -14.00 15.30
N THR A 95 31.69 -13.31 14.52
CA THR A 95 30.31 -13.05 14.92
C THR A 95 29.53 -14.34 15.09
N LEU A 96 29.66 -15.29 14.15
CA LEU A 96 29.01 -16.61 14.23
C LEU A 96 29.43 -17.37 15.49
N GLN A 97 30.72 -17.34 15.83
CA GLN A 97 31.25 -17.92 17.06
C GLN A 97 30.66 -17.22 18.30
N GLN A 98 30.62 -15.88 18.31
CA GLN A 98 30.11 -15.08 19.42
C GLN A 98 28.63 -15.37 19.71
N ILE A 99 27.79 -15.45 18.68
CA ILE A 99 26.35 -15.72 18.84
C ILE A 99 26.02 -17.21 18.98
N GLN A 100 27.05 -18.08 18.92
CA GLN A 100 26.95 -19.54 18.97
C GLN A 100 26.08 -20.13 17.86
N ALA A 101 26.20 -19.59 16.64
CA ALA A 101 25.46 -20.06 15.47
C ALA A 101 26.38 -20.72 14.44
N GLN A 102 25.86 -21.73 13.74
CA GLN A 102 26.56 -22.40 12.64
C GLN A 102 25.73 -22.29 11.37
N LEU A 103 26.38 -21.88 10.27
CA LEU A 103 25.72 -21.85 8.96
C LEU A 103 25.20 -23.24 8.58
N PRO A 104 24.07 -23.32 7.88
CA PRO A 104 23.55 -24.60 7.42
C PRO A 104 24.58 -25.29 6.52
N ASN A 105 24.74 -26.60 6.69
CA ASN A 105 25.58 -27.43 5.83
C ASN A 105 24.90 -27.63 4.46
N LEU A 106 24.88 -26.54 3.68
CA LEU A 106 24.23 -26.43 2.39
C LEU A 106 25.29 -26.56 1.30
N ARG A 107 25.03 -27.45 0.33
CA ARG A 107 25.82 -27.57 -0.90
C ARG A 107 24.92 -27.41 -2.11
N VAL A 108 25.42 -26.69 -3.11
CA VAL A 108 24.73 -26.41 -4.37
C VAL A 108 25.45 -27.19 -5.48
N SER A 109 24.70 -27.99 -6.24
CA SER A 109 25.21 -28.66 -7.42
C SER A 109 24.38 -28.32 -8.66
N LEU A 110 25.03 -28.19 -9.82
CA LEU A 110 24.37 -27.93 -11.10
C LEU A 110 24.76 -29.02 -12.10
N GLY A 111 23.81 -29.85 -12.53
CA GLY A 111 24.06 -30.84 -13.58
C GLY A 111 25.22 -31.80 -13.25
N ALA A 112 26.31 -31.72 -14.01
CA ALA A 112 27.52 -32.53 -13.85
C ALA A 112 28.62 -31.88 -12.99
N HIS A 113 28.39 -30.66 -12.47
CA HIS A 113 29.34 -29.95 -11.62
C HIS A 113 29.39 -30.52 -10.20
N GLY A 114 30.57 -30.49 -9.60
CA GLY A 114 30.79 -30.81 -8.20
C GLY A 114 30.00 -29.90 -7.24
N ALA A 115 29.72 -30.41 -6.05
CA ALA A 115 28.92 -29.72 -5.05
C ALA A 115 29.73 -28.61 -4.35
N VAL A 116 29.29 -27.35 -4.49
CA VAL A 116 29.93 -26.17 -3.88
C VAL A 116 29.24 -25.80 -2.57
N SER A 117 30.00 -25.53 -1.51
CA SER A 117 29.43 -25.20 -0.21
C SER A 117 28.91 -23.76 -0.11
N LEU A 118 27.93 -23.52 0.77
CA LEU A 118 27.46 -22.17 1.09
C LEU A 118 28.57 -21.25 1.59
N LYS A 119 29.52 -21.77 2.39
CA LYS A 119 30.67 -20.97 2.85
C LYS A 119 31.50 -20.47 1.67
N GLU A 120 31.74 -21.32 0.66
CA GLU A 120 32.44 -20.92 -0.55
C GLU A 120 31.65 -19.92 -1.40
N LEU A 121 30.32 -20.06 -1.50
CA LEU A 121 29.48 -19.08 -2.19
C LEU A 121 29.41 -17.72 -1.48
N ILE A 122 29.40 -17.69 -0.15
CA ILE A 122 29.54 -16.44 0.62
C ILE A 122 30.91 -15.79 0.33
N LEU A 123 31.98 -16.59 0.36
CA LEU A 123 33.33 -16.09 0.16
C LEU A 123 33.57 -15.58 -1.27
N TRP A 124 33.12 -16.32 -2.29
CA TRP A 124 33.47 -16.09 -3.69
C TRP A 124 32.34 -15.54 -4.57
N GLY A 125 31.10 -15.54 -4.11
CA GLY A 125 29.95 -14.91 -4.78
C GLY A 125 30.08 -13.39 -4.82
N ARG A 126 31.00 -12.90 -5.65
CA ARG A 126 31.43 -11.50 -5.73
C ARG A 126 31.53 -11.09 -7.20
N PRO A 127 31.21 -9.83 -7.54
CA PRO A 127 31.37 -9.30 -8.90
C PRO A 127 32.77 -9.53 -9.49
N LEU A 128 33.81 -9.49 -8.66
CA LEU A 128 35.19 -9.74 -9.08
C LEU A 128 35.38 -11.11 -9.78
N VAL A 129 34.68 -12.16 -9.31
CA VAL A 129 34.80 -13.50 -9.91
C VAL A 129 34.15 -13.54 -11.29
N ALA A 130 32.99 -12.89 -11.45
CA ALA A 130 32.34 -12.72 -12.76
C ALA A 130 33.21 -11.92 -13.73
N GLN A 131 33.75 -10.78 -13.28
CA GLN A 131 34.57 -9.88 -14.11
C GLN A 131 35.87 -10.54 -14.57
N ARG A 132 36.47 -11.40 -13.74
CA ARG A 132 37.74 -12.08 -14.03
C ARG A 132 37.56 -13.59 -14.19
N TYR A 133 36.45 -13.99 -14.79
CA TYR A 133 36.00 -15.39 -14.88
C TYR A 133 37.12 -16.36 -15.31
N ASN A 134 37.75 -16.12 -16.46
CA ASN A 134 38.81 -16.98 -17.00
C ASN A 134 40.02 -17.12 -16.07
N ASN A 135 40.36 -16.08 -15.31
CA ASN A 135 41.48 -16.12 -14.37
C ASN A 135 41.13 -16.99 -13.15
N PHE A 136 39.90 -16.88 -12.65
CA PHE A 136 39.45 -17.64 -11.49
C PHE A 136 39.22 -19.12 -11.79
N ILE A 137 38.91 -19.51 -13.04
CA ILE A 137 38.81 -20.92 -13.44
C ILE A 137 40.10 -21.67 -13.08
N ASN A 138 41.25 -21.07 -13.38
CA ASN A 138 42.57 -21.66 -13.10
C ASN A 138 42.92 -21.69 -11.61
N ILE A 139 42.20 -20.93 -10.76
CA ILE A 139 42.45 -20.84 -9.32
C ILE A 139 41.49 -21.74 -8.55
N LEU A 140 40.18 -21.54 -8.73
CA LEU A 140 39.11 -22.16 -7.94
C LEU A 140 38.57 -23.44 -8.59
N GLY A 141 38.97 -23.75 -9.83
CA GLY A 141 38.39 -24.81 -10.64
C GLY A 141 37.10 -24.38 -11.34
N GLY A 142 36.64 -25.17 -12.32
CA GLY A 142 35.48 -24.85 -13.15
C GLY A 142 34.17 -24.73 -12.35
N ASP A 143 33.90 -25.69 -11.46
CA ASP A 143 32.63 -25.80 -10.73
C ASP A 143 32.38 -24.61 -9.80
N LEU A 144 33.33 -24.33 -8.90
CA LEU A 144 33.24 -23.20 -7.97
C LEU A 144 33.24 -21.86 -8.71
N THR A 145 34.11 -21.69 -9.72
CA THR A 145 34.16 -20.43 -10.46
C THR A 145 32.87 -20.13 -11.20
N HIS A 146 32.22 -21.14 -11.79
CA HIS A 146 30.98 -20.94 -12.52
C HIS A 146 29.83 -20.52 -11.60
N LEU A 147 29.57 -21.27 -10.53
CA LEU A 147 28.49 -20.94 -9.57
C LEU A 147 28.73 -19.61 -8.87
N ALA A 148 29.96 -19.38 -8.36
CA ALA A 148 30.31 -18.13 -7.71
C ALA A 148 30.34 -16.95 -8.70
N GLY A 149 30.70 -17.19 -9.97
CA GLY A 149 30.69 -16.21 -11.04
C GLY A 149 29.27 -15.78 -11.41
N ILE A 150 28.34 -16.71 -11.60
CA ILE A 150 26.92 -16.39 -11.85
C ILE A 150 26.34 -15.63 -10.65
N LEU A 151 26.62 -16.06 -9.41
CA LEU A 151 26.18 -15.34 -8.21
C LEU A 151 26.80 -13.94 -8.14
N GLY A 152 28.07 -13.81 -8.52
CA GLY A 152 28.77 -12.53 -8.64
C GLY A 152 28.16 -11.60 -9.69
N GLN A 153 27.71 -12.13 -10.82
CA GLN A 153 27.00 -11.36 -11.84
C GLN A 153 25.60 -10.97 -11.34
N ALA A 154 24.84 -11.89 -10.76
CA ALA A 154 23.53 -11.58 -10.17
C ALA A 154 23.65 -10.49 -9.10
N HIS A 155 24.68 -10.57 -8.24
CA HIS A 155 25.02 -9.53 -7.28
C HIS A 155 25.31 -8.19 -7.95
N LYS A 156 26.08 -8.19 -9.04
CA LYS A 156 26.43 -6.97 -9.80
C LYS A 156 25.20 -6.34 -10.45
N SER A 157 24.36 -7.15 -11.12
CA SER A 157 23.12 -6.70 -11.76
C SER A 157 22.07 -6.21 -10.76
N ALA A 158 22.08 -6.74 -9.54
CA ALA A 158 21.29 -6.21 -8.43
C ALA A 158 21.87 -4.93 -7.81
N HIS A 159 23.12 -4.53 -8.13
CA HIS A 159 23.88 -3.44 -7.47
C HIS A 159 23.70 -2.05 -8.06
N MET A 160 22.78 -1.87 -9.01
CA MET A 160 22.66 -0.60 -9.75
C MET A 160 22.27 0.59 -8.87
N GLU A 161 21.64 0.38 -7.71
CA GLU A 161 21.32 1.45 -6.76
C GLU A 161 22.48 1.88 -5.87
N LYS A 162 23.66 1.26 -5.97
CA LYS A 162 24.83 1.68 -5.20
C LYS A 162 25.63 2.62 -6.08
N GLU A 163 25.13 3.84 -6.20
CA GLU A 163 25.87 4.88 -6.89
C GLU A 163 27.13 5.22 -6.06
N ASP A 164 28.31 5.19 -6.68
CA ASP A 164 29.60 5.36 -5.97
C ASP A 164 29.72 6.74 -5.29
N ASP A 165 29.04 7.75 -5.84
CA ASP A 165 28.92 9.11 -5.29
C ASP A 165 28.02 9.21 -4.04
N ALA A 166 27.43 8.10 -3.58
CA ALA A 166 26.76 8.04 -2.29
C ALA A 166 27.80 8.06 -1.16
N ASP A 167 28.05 9.25 -0.60
CA ASP A 167 28.96 9.44 0.54
C ASP A 167 28.42 10.43 1.58
N GLY A 168 27.10 10.64 1.59
CA GLY A 168 26.32 11.55 2.45
C GLY A 168 26.40 11.25 3.96
N GLY A 169 27.45 10.58 4.39
CA GLY A 169 27.65 10.02 5.71
C GLY A 169 27.03 8.64 5.84
N GLN A 170 27.50 7.92 6.85
CA GLN A 170 26.89 6.69 7.32
C GLN A 170 25.67 7.03 8.17
N SER A 171 24.64 6.20 8.10
CA SER A 171 23.41 6.27 8.90
C SER A 171 23.32 5.06 9.82
N SER A 172 22.88 5.26 11.05
CA SER A 172 22.54 4.19 12.00
C SER A 172 21.17 3.56 11.71
N GLY A 173 20.37 4.13 10.80
CA GLY A 173 19.05 3.64 10.45
C GLY A 173 18.74 3.72 8.95
N TYR A 174 17.59 3.16 8.58
CA TYR A 174 17.11 3.06 7.20
C TYR A 174 15.92 3.98 6.94
N SER A 175 15.81 4.38 5.67
CA SER A 175 14.77 5.28 5.20
C SER A 175 13.82 4.60 4.20
N SER A 176 12.71 5.25 3.88
CA SER A 176 11.90 4.90 2.72
C SER A 176 12.56 5.44 1.44
N PRO A 177 12.14 4.97 0.25
CA PRO A 177 12.52 5.56 -1.05
C PRO A 177 12.16 7.04 -1.20
N PHE A 178 11.32 7.56 -0.30
CA PHE A 178 10.80 8.91 -0.31
C PHE A 178 11.45 9.78 0.79
N GLY A 179 12.49 9.27 1.44
CA GLY A 179 13.30 10.01 2.41
C GLY A 179 12.70 10.08 3.82
N TRP A 180 11.67 9.26 4.10
CA TRP A 180 11.09 9.09 5.43
C TRP A 180 11.96 8.18 6.29
N TYR A 181 12.19 8.54 7.54
CA TYR A 181 12.92 7.69 8.48
C TYR A 181 12.03 6.58 9.05
N ILE A 182 12.45 5.32 8.88
CA ILE A 182 11.63 4.17 9.32
C ILE A 182 12.11 3.61 10.66
N GLY A 183 13.42 3.52 10.87
CA GLY A 183 13.98 3.03 12.13
C GLY A 183 15.47 2.72 12.08
N ASP A 184 16.01 2.36 13.25
CA ASP A 184 17.43 2.07 13.46
C ASP A 184 17.81 0.63 13.07
N PHE A 185 19.08 0.43 12.72
CA PHE A 185 19.71 -0.88 12.55
C PHE A 185 20.17 -1.41 13.92
N GLU A 186 19.25 -2.02 14.66
CA GLU A 186 19.51 -2.53 16.01
C GLU A 186 19.30 -4.04 16.11
N ASN A 187 19.97 -4.68 17.09
CA ASN A 187 19.87 -6.12 17.38
C ASN A 187 20.11 -6.97 16.12
N LEU A 188 21.16 -6.66 15.35
CA LEU A 188 21.45 -7.37 14.10
C LEU A 188 21.98 -8.77 14.41
N ASN A 189 22.82 -8.95 15.43
CA ASN A 189 23.32 -10.26 15.83
C ASN A 189 22.19 -11.26 16.18
N GLU A 190 21.13 -10.81 16.86
CA GLU A 190 19.95 -11.62 17.16
C GLU A 190 19.21 -12.03 15.86
N LYS A 191 19.05 -11.08 14.93
CA LYS A 191 18.43 -11.33 13.62
C LYS A 191 19.24 -12.32 12.80
N LEU A 192 20.57 -12.18 12.76
CA LEU A 192 21.48 -13.12 12.11
C LEU A 192 21.35 -14.52 12.70
N LYS A 193 21.35 -14.64 14.02
CA LYS A 193 21.16 -15.91 14.71
C LYS A 193 19.85 -16.58 14.29
N ASN A 194 18.76 -15.81 14.33
CA ASN A 194 17.43 -16.28 13.94
C ASN A 194 17.39 -16.75 12.47
N ILE A 195 18.01 -16.00 11.56
CA ILE A 195 18.13 -16.38 10.14
C ILE A 195 18.86 -17.72 10.01
N ILE A 196 20.02 -17.87 10.65
CA ILE A 196 20.89 -19.03 10.47
C ILE A 196 20.26 -20.30 11.04
N GLU A 197 19.77 -20.25 12.27
CA GLU A 197 19.18 -21.41 12.95
C GLU A 197 17.93 -21.92 12.23
N ASN A 198 17.09 -21.01 11.72
CA ASN A 198 15.82 -21.39 11.10
C ASN A 198 15.93 -21.69 9.60
N SER A 199 16.87 -21.08 8.87
CA SER A 199 17.03 -21.35 7.43
C SER A 199 17.49 -22.79 7.18
N GLY A 200 18.37 -23.33 8.04
CA GLY A 200 18.75 -24.75 7.98
C GLY A 200 17.61 -25.68 8.39
N ARG A 201 16.90 -25.35 9.47
CA ARG A 201 15.78 -26.16 10.01
C ARG A 201 14.61 -26.29 9.04
N PHE A 202 14.35 -25.26 8.25
CA PHE A 202 13.22 -25.20 7.33
C PHE A 202 13.61 -25.39 5.86
N LEU A 203 14.77 -25.98 5.56
CA LEU A 203 15.26 -26.13 4.19
C LEU A 203 14.23 -26.73 3.22
N ASN A 204 13.41 -27.68 3.70
CA ASN A 204 12.34 -28.34 2.91
C ASN A 204 10.99 -27.61 2.94
N LYS A 205 10.91 -26.43 3.57
CA LYS A 205 9.70 -25.61 3.78
C LYS A 205 9.98 -24.17 3.35
N ARG A 206 10.11 -23.97 2.03
CA ARG A 206 10.46 -22.68 1.41
C ARG A 206 9.69 -21.48 2.00
N GLY A 207 8.36 -21.55 2.08
CA GLY A 207 7.55 -20.47 2.65
C GLY A 207 7.95 -20.04 4.07
N LYS A 208 8.36 -20.99 4.94
CA LYS A 208 8.85 -20.66 6.29
C LYS A 208 10.23 -19.99 6.24
N VAL A 209 11.11 -20.44 5.35
CA VAL A 209 12.44 -19.84 5.16
C VAL A 209 12.30 -18.40 4.69
N ILE A 210 11.49 -18.16 3.65
CA ILE A 210 11.24 -16.81 3.12
C ILE A 210 10.64 -15.89 4.20
N GLN A 211 9.71 -16.39 5.02
CA GLN A 211 9.15 -15.61 6.13
C GLN A 211 10.19 -15.21 7.17
N VAL A 212 11.09 -16.12 7.55
CA VAL A 212 12.21 -15.84 8.46
C VAL A 212 13.14 -14.79 7.85
N LEU A 213 13.52 -14.96 6.59
CA LEU A 213 14.39 -14.02 5.88
C LEU A 213 13.75 -12.62 5.83
N LYS A 214 12.49 -12.52 5.37
CA LYS A 214 11.75 -11.25 5.31
C LYS A 214 11.70 -10.55 6.65
N THR A 215 11.29 -11.26 7.71
CA THR A 215 11.10 -10.70 9.05
C THR A 215 12.36 -10.02 9.57
N ASN A 216 13.53 -10.65 9.35
CA ASN A 216 14.81 -10.22 9.88
C ASN A 216 15.57 -9.28 8.95
N MET A 217 15.65 -9.60 7.65
CA MET A 217 16.45 -8.83 6.67
C MET A 217 15.82 -7.48 6.31
N GLN A 218 14.51 -7.31 6.42
CA GLN A 218 13.84 -6.02 6.18
C GLN A 218 14.23 -4.92 7.20
N LYS A 219 14.90 -5.31 8.29
CA LYS A 219 15.42 -4.42 9.35
C LYS A 219 16.95 -4.41 9.38
N ALA A 220 17.60 -4.94 8.35
CA ALA A 220 19.05 -5.00 8.22
C ALA A 220 19.51 -4.18 7.00
N PRO A 221 20.73 -3.62 7.03
CA PRO A 221 21.20 -2.73 5.97
C PRO A 221 21.54 -3.51 4.68
N GLY A 222 21.05 -3.01 3.53
CA GLY A 222 21.67 -3.32 2.24
C GLY A 222 22.93 -2.49 2.01
N ASP A 223 22.87 -1.22 2.45
CA ASP A 223 23.95 -0.25 2.60
C ASP A 223 23.57 0.70 3.77
N THR A 224 24.55 1.42 4.31
CA THR A 224 24.38 2.38 5.42
C THR A 224 24.63 3.82 4.99
N ARG A 225 25.14 4.04 3.77
CA ARG A 225 25.40 5.39 3.23
C ARG A 225 24.11 6.09 2.84
N ARG A 226 24.04 7.39 3.10
CA ARG A 226 22.94 8.22 2.59
C ARG A 226 23.21 8.62 1.14
N PRO A 227 22.17 8.66 0.28
CA PRO A 227 20.75 8.37 0.53
C PRO A 227 20.33 6.95 0.11
N ILE A 228 21.28 6.00 0.02
CA ILE A 228 21.04 4.63 -0.48
C ILE A 228 20.69 3.64 0.63
N ASN A 229 20.74 4.08 1.89
CA ASN A 229 20.25 3.36 3.09
C ASN A 229 18.72 3.15 3.11
N GLU A 230 18.03 3.38 2.00
CA GLU A 230 16.61 3.07 1.79
C GLU A 230 16.36 1.61 1.37
N VAL A 231 17.38 0.97 0.81
CA VAL A 231 17.36 -0.43 0.38
C VAL A 231 17.86 -1.32 1.51
N THR A 232 17.00 -2.22 1.96
CA THR A 232 17.30 -3.16 3.05
C THR A 232 18.00 -4.39 2.50
N LEU A 233 18.54 -5.22 3.40
CA LEU A 233 19.11 -6.51 3.02
C LEU A 233 18.05 -7.44 2.39
N TRP A 234 16.77 -7.30 2.77
CA TRP A 234 15.67 -8.06 2.19
C TRP A 234 15.48 -7.71 0.71
N ASP A 235 15.35 -6.41 0.42
CA ASP A 235 15.13 -5.91 -0.95
C ASP A 235 16.28 -6.38 -1.85
N TRP A 236 17.50 -6.16 -1.37
CA TRP A 236 18.75 -6.55 -2.01
C TRP A 236 18.81 -8.06 -2.32
N SER A 237 18.75 -8.89 -1.28
CA SER A 237 18.93 -10.33 -1.41
C SER A 237 17.81 -10.97 -2.24
N SER A 238 16.62 -10.37 -2.27
CA SER A 238 15.50 -10.86 -3.09
C SER A 238 15.79 -10.81 -4.58
N ILE A 239 16.42 -9.73 -5.04
CA ILE A 239 16.75 -9.56 -6.46
C ILE A 239 17.94 -10.44 -6.83
N VAL A 240 18.95 -10.55 -5.97
CA VAL A 240 20.07 -11.48 -6.21
C VAL A 240 19.56 -12.92 -6.31
N ALA A 241 18.66 -13.34 -5.41
CA ALA A 241 18.06 -14.66 -5.47
C ALA A 241 17.23 -14.87 -6.75
N ALA A 242 16.49 -13.85 -7.21
CA ALA A 242 15.67 -13.94 -8.43
C ALA A 242 16.54 -14.14 -9.68
N LEU A 243 17.57 -13.31 -9.82
CA LEU A 243 18.52 -13.36 -10.93
C LEU A 243 19.34 -14.67 -10.91
N TYR A 244 19.85 -15.05 -9.75
CA TYR A 244 20.66 -16.27 -9.60
C TYR A 244 19.84 -17.51 -9.92
N LYS A 245 18.65 -17.63 -9.35
CA LYS A 245 17.74 -18.77 -9.58
C LYS A 245 17.38 -18.92 -11.06
N ALA A 246 17.04 -17.82 -11.73
CA ALA A 246 16.70 -17.85 -13.15
C ALA A 246 17.86 -18.35 -14.01
N GLU A 247 19.11 -17.93 -13.75
CA GLU A 247 20.24 -18.45 -14.52
C GLU A 247 20.56 -19.91 -14.19
N VAL A 248 20.49 -20.30 -12.91
CA VAL A 248 20.67 -21.70 -12.48
C VAL A 248 19.63 -22.60 -13.17
N ALA A 249 18.37 -22.17 -13.24
CA ALA A 249 17.31 -22.88 -13.95
C ALA A 249 17.58 -22.99 -15.45
N ARG A 250 18.09 -21.92 -16.10
CA ARG A 250 18.53 -21.96 -17.50
C ARG A 250 19.62 -23.01 -17.71
N CYS A 251 20.62 -23.07 -16.84
CA CYS A 251 21.71 -24.05 -16.93
C CYS A 251 21.19 -25.49 -16.84
N VAL A 252 20.19 -25.76 -16.00
CA VAL A 252 19.53 -27.07 -15.92
C VAL A 252 18.79 -27.38 -17.24
N LEU A 253 17.98 -26.44 -17.74
CA LEU A 253 17.19 -26.61 -18.98
C LEU A 253 18.04 -26.78 -20.24
N LYS A 254 19.26 -26.24 -20.23
CA LYS A 254 20.20 -26.28 -21.36
C LYS A 254 21.29 -27.34 -21.18
N GLN A 255 21.18 -28.21 -20.18
CA GLN A 255 22.22 -29.20 -19.90
C GLN A 255 22.56 -30.03 -21.16
N GLY A 256 23.85 -30.12 -21.50
CA GLY A 256 24.34 -30.84 -22.67
C GLY A 256 24.32 -30.05 -23.99
N ALA A 257 23.78 -28.82 -24.01
CA ALA A 257 23.88 -27.92 -25.15
C ALA A 257 25.23 -27.18 -25.18
N PRO A 258 25.75 -26.76 -26.35
CA PRO A 258 26.99 -25.99 -26.45
C PRO A 258 26.97 -24.66 -25.66
N ASP A 259 25.78 -24.07 -25.47
CA ASP A 259 25.52 -22.84 -24.73
C ASP A 259 25.03 -23.08 -23.28
N ALA A 260 25.16 -24.32 -22.76
CA ALA A 260 24.75 -24.67 -21.41
C ALA A 260 25.44 -23.79 -20.36
N GLN A 261 26.75 -23.58 -20.52
CA GLN A 261 27.56 -22.70 -19.68
C GLN A 261 27.98 -21.49 -20.50
N ARG A 262 27.35 -20.35 -20.23
CA ARG A 262 27.81 -19.05 -20.74
C ARG A 262 28.75 -18.40 -19.73
N SER A 263 29.58 -17.48 -20.20
CA SER A 263 30.35 -16.61 -19.32
C SER A 263 29.37 -15.86 -18.40
N PRO A 264 29.68 -15.67 -17.11
CA PRO A 264 28.82 -14.89 -16.22
C PRO A 264 28.50 -13.49 -16.76
N ASN A 265 29.41 -12.86 -17.51
CA ASN A 265 29.16 -11.53 -18.08
C ASN A 265 28.14 -11.54 -19.23
N ASP A 266 27.85 -12.69 -19.83
CA ASP A 266 26.87 -12.85 -20.91
C ASP A 266 25.47 -13.23 -20.37
N VAL A 267 25.32 -13.28 -19.04
CA VAL A 267 24.05 -13.61 -18.39
C VAL A 267 23.04 -12.49 -18.59
N LYS A 268 21.84 -12.91 -19.02
CA LYS A 268 20.66 -12.09 -19.27
C LYS A 268 19.43 -12.75 -18.70
N TRP A 269 18.38 -11.97 -18.50
CA TRP A 269 17.10 -12.38 -17.92
C TRP A 269 15.92 -11.79 -18.68
N ARG A 270 14.74 -12.34 -18.45
CA ARG A 270 13.47 -11.83 -18.99
C ARG A 270 12.48 -11.60 -17.86
N LEU A 271 11.50 -10.74 -18.08
CA LEU A 271 10.33 -10.60 -17.22
C LEU A 271 9.14 -11.36 -17.81
N LEU A 272 8.40 -12.04 -16.94
CA LEU A 272 7.12 -12.66 -17.23
C LEU A 272 6.05 -12.02 -16.33
N SER A 273 5.05 -11.37 -16.92
CA SER A 273 3.88 -10.89 -16.18
C SER A 273 2.65 -11.72 -16.48
N ILE A 274 1.86 -11.99 -15.44
CA ILE A 274 0.59 -12.72 -15.52
C ILE A 274 -0.46 -11.84 -14.85
N ARG A 275 -1.36 -11.25 -15.64
CA ARG A 275 -2.18 -10.11 -15.21
C ARG A 275 -3.64 -10.20 -15.69
N THR A 276 -4.56 -9.59 -14.95
CA THR A 276 -5.99 -9.40 -15.27
C THR A 276 -6.51 -8.11 -14.63
N ASP A 277 -7.67 -7.60 -15.02
CA ASP A 277 -8.37 -6.55 -14.28
C ASP A 277 -8.99 -7.11 -12.99
N GLY A 278 -8.15 -7.31 -11.98
CA GLY A 278 -8.54 -7.84 -10.68
C GLY A 278 -9.40 -6.85 -9.90
N LEU A 279 -9.14 -5.55 -10.02
CA LEU A 279 -9.92 -4.51 -9.37
C LEU A 279 -11.39 -4.54 -9.80
N SER A 280 -11.67 -4.57 -11.10
CA SER A 280 -13.05 -4.67 -11.60
C SER A 280 -13.74 -5.95 -11.17
N TYR A 281 -13.01 -7.07 -11.15
CA TYR A 281 -13.57 -8.33 -10.65
C TYR A 281 -13.97 -8.21 -9.18
N LEU A 282 -13.15 -7.61 -8.32
CA LEU A 282 -13.47 -7.45 -6.90
C LEU A 282 -14.65 -6.51 -6.69
N LEU A 283 -14.66 -5.37 -7.39
CA LEU A 283 -15.64 -4.29 -7.19
C LEU A 283 -16.99 -4.54 -7.88
N SER A 284 -17.13 -5.60 -8.68
CA SER A 284 -18.43 -6.01 -9.23
C SER A 284 -19.29 -6.83 -8.26
N ALA A 285 -18.84 -7.05 -7.01
CA ALA A 285 -19.56 -7.80 -6.00
C ALA A 285 -20.87 -7.12 -5.58
N ILE A 286 -21.87 -7.94 -5.23
CA ILE A 286 -23.20 -7.44 -4.82
C ILE A 286 -23.35 -7.37 -3.29
N SER A 287 -22.51 -8.07 -2.53
CA SER A 287 -22.50 -8.10 -1.06
C SER A 287 -21.07 -8.23 -0.52
N ILE A 288 -20.86 -7.87 0.76
CA ILE A 288 -19.54 -7.96 1.42
C ILE A 288 -19.02 -9.41 1.41
N PRO A 289 -19.82 -10.45 1.73
CA PRO A 289 -19.36 -11.84 1.63
C PRO A 289 -18.87 -12.24 0.24
N ASP A 290 -19.54 -11.79 -0.83
CA ASP A 290 -19.14 -12.09 -2.21
C ASP A 290 -17.83 -11.39 -2.58
N MET A 291 -17.67 -10.12 -2.17
CA MET A 291 -16.45 -9.35 -2.38
C MET A 291 -15.24 -9.99 -1.71
N LEU A 292 -15.39 -10.37 -0.43
CA LEU A 292 -14.32 -11.05 0.32
C LEU A 292 -14.00 -12.41 -0.31
N ALA A 293 -15.01 -13.16 -0.78
CA ALA A 293 -14.78 -14.44 -1.45
C ALA A 293 -13.98 -14.25 -2.74
N ARG A 294 -14.32 -13.26 -3.56
CA ARG A 294 -13.57 -12.91 -4.78
C ARG A 294 -12.12 -12.52 -4.46
N LYS A 295 -11.89 -11.79 -3.37
CA LYS A 295 -10.55 -11.43 -2.88
C LYS A 295 -9.73 -12.67 -2.52
N ASP A 296 -10.31 -13.58 -1.75
CA ASP A 296 -9.64 -14.82 -1.35
C ASP A 296 -9.32 -15.70 -2.55
N ILE A 297 -10.24 -15.81 -3.52
CA ILE A 297 -10.05 -16.59 -4.75
C ILE A 297 -8.92 -16.02 -5.61
N LEU A 298 -8.92 -14.70 -5.86
CA LEU A 298 -7.86 -14.08 -6.65
C LEU A 298 -6.51 -14.22 -5.96
N LYS A 299 -6.44 -14.03 -4.64
CA LYS A 299 -5.22 -14.24 -3.87
C LYS A 299 -4.72 -15.68 -4.00
N ASP A 300 -5.58 -16.67 -3.77
CA ASP A 300 -5.22 -18.09 -3.89
C ASP A 300 -4.83 -18.46 -5.34
N ALA A 301 -5.48 -17.88 -6.35
CA ALA A 301 -5.11 -18.06 -7.75
C ALA A 301 -3.68 -17.57 -8.04
N TRP A 302 -3.33 -16.38 -7.56
CA TRP A 302 -1.97 -15.84 -7.71
C TRP A 302 -0.93 -16.61 -6.89
N ASP A 303 -1.27 -17.02 -5.67
CA ASP A 303 -0.39 -17.84 -4.82
C ASP A 303 -0.09 -19.21 -5.48
N ARG A 304 -1.08 -19.81 -6.16
CA ARG A 304 -0.89 -21.05 -6.94
C ARG A 304 0.01 -20.84 -8.14
N VAL A 305 -0.19 -19.75 -8.90
CA VAL A 305 0.68 -19.38 -10.03
C VAL A 305 2.12 -19.17 -9.56
N GLN A 306 2.31 -18.42 -8.47
CA GLN A 306 3.62 -18.21 -7.86
C GLN A 306 4.24 -19.55 -7.46
N LYS A 307 3.49 -20.45 -6.83
CA LYS A 307 3.98 -21.77 -6.45
C LYS A 307 4.45 -22.58 -7.66
N VAL A 308 3.77 -22.49 -8.82
CA VAL A 308 4.22 -23.18 -10.04
C VAL A 308 5.60 -22.68 -10.49
N ILE A 309 5.80 -21.35 -10.54
CA ILE A 309 7.04 -20.72 -11.03
C ILE A 309 8.19 -20.80 -10.01
N GLU A 310 7.88 -20.66 -8.73
CA GLU A 310 8.89 -20.56 -7.70
C GLU A 310 9.24 -21.91 -7.07
N GLU A 311 8.32 -22.87 -7.07
CA GLU A 311 8.50 -24.13 -6.35
C GLU A 311 8.36 -25.36 -7.24
N THR A 312 7.27 -25.52 -7.98
CA THR A 312 7.01 -26.74 -8.77
C THR A 312 8.02 -26.89 -9.90
N TYR A 313 8.17 -25.83 -10.70
CA TYR A 313 9.19 -25.68 -11.72
C TYR A 313 9.99 -24.43 -11.36
N PRO A 314 11.03 -24.53 -10.51
CA PRO A 314 11.68 -23.38 -9.87
C PRO A 314 12.50 -22.55 -10.87
N LEU A 315 11.82 -21.90 -11.81
CA LEU A 315 12.39 -21.14 -12.92
C LEU A 315 12.57 -19.66 -12.58
N GLY A 316 11.78 -19.10 -11.66
CA GLY A 316 11.82 -17.68 -11.37
C GLY A 316 11.44 -17.30 -9.95
N LEU A 317 11.41 -15.99 -9.69
CA LEU A 317 10.89 -15.36 -8.47
C LEU A 317 10.05 -14.13 -8.80
N GLU A 318 9.00 -13.93 -8.01
CA GLU A 318 8.14 -12.75 -8.05
C GLU A 318 8.90 -11.52 -7.53
N VAL A 319 8.93 -10.47 -8.35
CA VAL A 319 9.58 -9.19 -8.02
C VAL A 319 8.56 -8.05 -7.86
N TYR A 320 7.31 -8.27 -8.26
CA TYR A 320 6.20 -7.33 -8.12
C TYR A 320 4.86 -8.06 -8.06
N ARG A 321 3.94 -7.56 -7.23
CA ARG A 321 2.53 -7.96 -7.20
C ARG A 321 1.63 -6.79 -6.82
N ASP A 322 0.52 -6.63 -7.54
CA ASP A 322 -0.60 -5.73 -7.21
C ASP A 322 -1.95 -6.47 -7.34
N GLU A 323 -3.07 -5.74 -7.22
CA GLU A 323 -4.42 -6.31 -7.36
C GLU A 323 -4.68 -6.96 -8.73
N ASN A 324 -3.88 -6.60 -9.74
CA ASN A 324 -4.04 -7.05 -11.12
C ASN A 324 -3.11 -8.22 -11.47
N GLY A 325 -2.19 -8.61 -10.59
CA GLY A 325 -1.36 -9.81 -10.74
C GLY A 325 0.13 -9.57 -10.52
N SER A 326 0.95 -10.45 -11.07
CA SER A 326 2.36 -10.60 -10.69
C SER A 326 3.33 -10.42 -11.85
N VAL A 327 4.57 -10.04 -11.53
CA VAL A 327 5.71 -10.01 -12.44
C VAL A 327 6.86 -10.83 -11.85
N PHE A 328 7.46 -11.69 -12.67
CA PHE A 328 8.52 -12.61 -12.31
C PHE A 328 9.78 -12.34 -13.13
N VAL A 329 10.95 -12.48 -12.52
CA VAL A 329 12.22 -12.64 -13.25
C VAL A 329 12.35 -14.11 -13.63
N VAL A 330 12.60 -14.37 -14.91
CA VAL A 330 12.68 -15.72 -15.51
C VAL A 330 13.92 -15.85 -16.42
N PRO A 331 14.33 -17.08 -16.79
CA PRO A 331 15.45 -17.33 -17.68
C PRO A 331 15.33 -16.60 -19.03
N ASP A 332 16.46 -16.25 -19.64
CA ASP A 332 16.51 -15.70 -21.00
C ASP A 332 16.25 -16.78 -22.06
N MET A 333 14.98 -17.18 -22.17
CA MET A 333 14.43 -18.08 -23.19
C MET A 333 12.89 -18.01 -23.19
N ASP A 334 12.25 -18.62 -24.19
CA ASP A 334 10.79 -18.81 -24.17
C ASP A 334 10.40 -19.86 -23.12
N VAL A 335 10.12 -19.38 -21.91
CA VAL A 335 9.69 -20.24 -20.80
C VAL A 335 8.25 -20.70 -20.94
N LEU A 336 7.38 -19.95 -21.62
CA LEU A 336 5.95 -20.27 -21.73
C LEU A 336 5.74 -21.49 -22.64
N GLY A 337 6.60 -21.67 -23.65
CA GLY A 337 6.62 -22.83 -24.54
C GLY A 337 7.27 -24.10 -23.95
N LEU A 338 7.93 -24.03 -22.78
CA LEU A 338 8.51 -25.21 -22.13
C LEU A 338 7.43 -26.25 -21.85
N THR A 339 7.68 -27.50 -22.26
CA THR A 339 6.70 -28.60 -22.18
C THR A 339 7.21 -29.70 -21.29
N ASP A 340 6.30 -30.34 -20.55
CA ASP A 340 6.56 -31.55 -19.78
C ASP A 340 6.26 -32.79 -20.61
N TYR A 341 7.25 -33.30 -21.35
CA TYR A 341 7.05 -34.40 -22.29
C TYR A 341 6.83 -35.75 -21.60
N ALA A 342 7.19 -35.87 -20.32
CA ALA A 342 7.16 -37.15 -19.61
C ALA A 342 5.82 -37.45 -18.92
N GLU A 343 5.06 -36.43 -18.51
CA GLU A 343 3.81 -36.65 -17.75
C GLU A 343 2.56 -36.50 -18.64
N ASN A 344 2.33 -35.32 -19.20
CA ASN A 344 1.07 -35.00 -19.86
C ASN A 344 1.20 -34.10 -21.10
N CYS A 345 2.43 -33.81 -21.53
CA CYS A 345 2.76 -32.93 -22.66
C CYS A 345 2.15 -31.51 -22.55
N LYS A 346 1.87 -31.04 -21.32
CA LYS A 346 1.42 -29.66 -21.10
C LYS A 346 2.60 -28.70 -21.09
N SER A 347 2.39 -27.54 -21.72
CA SER A 347 3.28 -26.39 -21.65
C SER A 347 3.21 -25.69 -20.28
N LEU A 348 4.23 -24.91 -19.93
CA LEU A 348 4.23 -24.06 -18.75
C LEU A 348 3.02 -23.11 -18.79
N ARG A 349 2.71 -22.52 -19.95
CA ARG A 349 1.52 -21.67 -20.12
C ARG A 349 0.24 -22.37 -19.66
N GLN A 350 0.07 -23.65 -20.03
CA GLN A 350 -1.10 -24.43 -19.63
C GLN A 350 -1.09 -24.76 -18.13
N TYR A 351 0.07 -25.06 -17.55
CA TYR A 351 0.20 -25.26 -16.11
C TYR A 351 -0.14 -23.99 -15.31
N LEU A 352 0.34 -22.83 -15.76
CA LEU A 352 0.07 -21.53 -15.13
C LEU A 352 -1.41 -21.15 -15.24
N LEU A 353 -2.02 -21.32 -16.42
CA LEU A 353 -3.45 -21.11 -16.61
C LEU A 353 -4.26 -22.05 -15.69
N GLY A 354 -3.94 -23.34 -15.67
CA GLY A 354 -4.62 -24.30 -14.81
C GLY A 354 -4.46 -23.98 -13.31
N ALA A 355 -3.29 -23.52 -12.89
CA ALA A 355 -3.04 -23.11 -11.50
C ALA A 355 -3.87 -21.89 -11.12
N PHE A 356 -3.95 -20.88 -11.99
CA PHE A 356 -4.78 -19.70 -11.79
C PHE A 356 -6.28 -20.06 -11.71
N GLN A 357 -6.76 -20.85 -12.65
CA GLN A 357 -8.15 -21.33 -12.68
C GLN A 357 -8.49 -22.21 -11.46
N SER A 358 -7.49 -22.82 -10.84
CA SER A 358 -7.64 -23.62 -9.62
C SER A 358 -7.68 -22.80 -8.33
N GLY A 359 -7.62 -21.46 -8.38
CA GLY A 359 -7.80 -20.61 -7.19
C GLY A 359 -9.17 -20.83 -6.56
N THR A 360 -9.24 -20.94 -5.23
CA THR A 360 -10.44 -21.36 -4.48
C THR A 360 -10.68 -20.50 -3.24
N VAL A 361 -11.86 -20.67 -2.63
CA VAL A 361 -12.10 -20.31 -1.23
C VAL A 361 -11.94 -21.58 -0.37
N LYS A 362 -11.33 -21.46 0.82
CA LYS A 362 -11.18 -22.55 1.80
C LYS A 362 -10.49 -23.83 1.27
N ASN A 363 -9.64 -23.70 0.24
CA ASN A 363 -9.03 -24.86 -0.45
C ASN A 363 -10.04 -25.88 -1.00
N ASN A 364 -11.28 -25.46 -1.28
CA ASN A 364 -12.30 -26.34 -1.83
C ASN A 364 -12.35 -26.25 -3.36
N HIS A 365 -11.92 -27.32 -4.03
CA HIS A 365 -11.84 -27.39 -5.49
C HIS A 365 -13.19 -27.18 -6.21
N SER A 366 -14.32 -27.54 -5.59
CA SER A 366 -15.65 -27.29 -6.19
C SER A 366 -16.02 -25.81 -6.24
N LEU A 367 -15.29 -24.97 -5.49
CA LEU A 367 -15.49 -23.52 -5.42
C LEU A 367 -14.45 -22.73 -6.24
N SER A 368 -13.69 -23.43 -7.10
CA SER A 368 -12.60 -22.86 -7.87
C SER A 368 -13.02 -21.80 -8.90
N LEU A 369 -12.09 -20.92 -9.27
CA LEU A 369 -12.28 -19.80 -10.20
C LEU A 369 -12.69 -20.28 -11.61
N GLN A 370 -12.11 -21.38 -12.07
CA GLN A 370 -12.34 -21.98 -13.38
C GLN A 370 -12.20 -20.93 -14.50
N GLY A 371 -13.05 -20.96 -15.52
CA GLY A 371 -13.05 -20.01 -16.63
C GLY A 371 -13.71 -18.65 -16.34
N GLU A 372 -13.99 -18.30 -15.08
CA GLU A 372 -14.60 -16.99 -14.75
C GLU A 372 -13.72 -15.82 -15.17
N ILE A 373 -12.40 -15.96 -14.98
CA ILE A 373 -11.40 -14.98 -15.35
C ILE A 373 -10.25 -15.69 -16.05
N VAL A 374 -9.75 -15.10 -17.13
CA VAL A 374 -8.57 -15.58 -17.85
C VAL A 374 -7.46 -14.54 -17.76
N PRO A 375 -6.26 -14.89 -17.25
CA PRO A 375 -5.15 -13.96 -17.17
C PRO A 375 -4.45 -13.84 -18.53
N VAL A 376 -3.87 -12.67 -18.77
CA VAL A 376 -2.96 -12.38 -19.89
C VAL A 376 -1.52 -12.65 -19.47
N PHE A 377 -0.79 -13.34 -20.34
CA PHE A 377 0.64 -13.65 -20.17
C PHE A 377 1.45 -12.76 -21.11
N ASN A 378 2.45 -12.06 -20.58
CA ASN A 378 3.38 -11.24 -21.36
C ASN A 378 4.81 -11.57 -20.93
N LEU A 379 5.62 -12.04 -21.86
CA LEU A 379 7.04 -12.38 -21.70
C LEU A 379 7.87 -11.39 -22.51
N ASP A 380 9.04 -11.01 -21.98
CA ASP A 380 9.99 -10.21 -22.76
C ASP A 380 10.42 -10.90 -24.05
N ASP A 381 10.47 -10.12 -25.14
CA ASP A 381 10.90 -10.62 -26.46
C ASP A 381 12.40 -10.91 -26.46
N MET A 382 13.17 -10.08 -25.77
CA MET A 382 14.63 -10.13 -25.64
C MET A 382 15.06 -10.05 -24.18
N GLY A 383 16.13 -10.76 -23.83
CA GLY A 383 16.72 -10.69 -22.49
C GLY A 383 17.53 -9.41 -22.25
N TRP A 384 17.46 -8.91 -21.02
CA TRP A 384 18.21 -7.76 -20.51
C TRP A 384 19.31 -8.20 -19.54
N SER A 385 20.35 -7.38 -19.40
CA SER A 385 21.54 -7.63 -18.56
C SER A 385 21.49 -6.93 -17.19
N GLY A 386 20.60 -5.96 -17.00
CA GLY A 386 20.43 -5.23 -15.74
C GLY A 386 21.69 -4.43 -15.41
N GLN A 387 22.31 -3.82 -16.42
CA GLN A 387 23.52 -3.00 -16.33
C GLN A 387 23.46 -1.87 -17.37
N GLY A 388 24.05 -0.71 -17.05
CA GLY A 388 24.05 0.45 -17.94
C GLY A 388 22.64 0.90 -18.29
N ASN A 389 22.37 1.11 -19.59
CA ASN A 389 21.05 1.52 -20.09
C ASN A 389 20.09 0.34 -20.33
N ASP A 390 20.54 -0.90 -20.12
CA ASP A 390 19.76 -2.13 -20.34
C ASP A 390 19.04 -2.55 -19.06
N LEU A 391 18.14 -1.67 -18.61
CA LEU A 391 17.34 -1.81 -17.40
C LEU A 391 16.08 -2.65 -17.65
N PRO A 392 15.56 -3.35 -16.63
CA PRO A 392 14.37 -4.17 -16.76
C PRO A 392 13.10 -3.35 -17.07
N PRO A 393 12.31 -3.71 -18.10
CA PRO A 393 11.22 -2.88 -18.60
C PRO A 393 9.90 -3.04 -17.81
N ILE A 394 9.96 -3.10 -16.46
CA ILE A 394 8.78 -3.43 -15.64
C ILE A 394 7.63 -2.42 -15.82
N GLY A 395 7.89 -1.13 -15.58
CA GLY A 395 6.85 -0.10 -15.70
C GLY A 395 6.42 0.14 -17.15
N GLN A 396 7.37 0.19 -18.07
CA GLN A 396 7.14 0.55 -19.47
C GLN A 396 6.37 -0.53 -20.25
N LYS A 397 6.63 -1.82 -19.97
CA LYS A 397 6.05 -2.95 -20.71
C LYS A 397 5.05 -3.80 -19.92
N HIS A 398 5.24 -3.99 -18.61
CA HIS A 398 4.42 -4.92 -17.82
C HIS A 398 3.34 -4.24 -16.97
N LEU A 399 3.53 -2.99 -16.56
CA LEU A 399 2.60 -2.28 -15.67
C LEU A 399 1.84 -1.13 -16.35
N ARG A 400 2.19 -0.79 -17.60
CA ARG A 400 1.63 0.35 -18.33
C ARG A 400 0.11 0.26 -18.51
N GLU A 401 -0.40 -0.92 -18.85
CA GLU A 401 -1.83 -1.14 -19.11
C GLU A 401 -2.37 -2.29 -18.27
N VAL A 402 -3.60 -2.11 -17.77
CA VAL A 402 -4.34 -3.18 -17.09
C VAL A 402 -5.08 -3.98 -18.17
N PRO A 403 -4.84 -5.30 -18.31
CA PRO A 403 -5.55 -6.11 -19.27
C PRO A 403 -7.06 -6.10 -19.00
N PRO A 404 -7.93 -6.11 -20.01
CA PRO A 404 -9.38 -6.12 -19.78
C PRO A 404 -9.82 -7.38 -19.04
N LEU A 405 -10.89 -7.28 -18.25
CA LEU A 405 -11.52 -8.44 -17.63
C LEU A 405 -12.12 -9.35 -18.71
N GLN A 406 -11.68 -10.60 -18.76
CA GLN A 406 -12.12 -11.59 -19.75
C GLN A 406 -12.49 -12.91 -19.07
N SER A 407 -13.54 -13.57 -19.57
CA SER A 407 -13.94 -14.93 -19.17
C SER A 407 -13.69 -15.90 -20.33
N ASP A 408 -13.51 -17.18 -20.03
CA ASP A 408 -13.34 -18.23 -21.04
C ASP A 408 -14.70 -18.54 -21.70
N PRO A 409 -14.89 -18.21 -23.00
CA PRO A 409 -16.19 -18.37 -23.65
C PRO A 409 -16.60 -19.84 -23.80
N THR A 410 -15.64 -20.75 -23.98
CA THR A 410 -15.92 -22.18 -24.08
C THR A 410 -16.38 -22.73 -22.74
N TRP A 411 -15.71 -22.34 -21.65
CA TRP A 411 -16.14 -22.71 -20.30
C TRP A 411 -17.52 -22.13 -19.97
N VAL A 412 -17.78 -20.86 -20.31
CA VAL A 412 -19.10 -20.25 -20.09
C VAL A 412 -20.18 -21.03 -20.83
N ALA A 413 -19.99 -21.35 -22.11
CA ALA A 413 -20.95 -22.13 -22.89
C ALA A 413 -21.29 -23.47 -22.23
N GLN A 414 -20.27 -24.18 -21.71
CA GLN A 414 -20.46 -25.45 -21.00
C GLN A 414 -21.33 -25.32 -19.74
N GLN A 415 -21.32 -24.17 -19.05
CA GLN A 415 -22.17 -23.95 -17.87
C GLN A 415 -23.67 -23.92 -18.22
N TRP A 416 -24.00 -23.71 -19.49
CA TRP A 416 -25.37 -23.58 -19.99
C TRP A 416 -25.84 -24.79 -20.80
N CYS A 417 -24.99 -25.80 -20.99
CA CYS A 417 -25.34 -27.07 -21.63
C CYS A 417 -26.17 -27.96 -20.69
N ASP A 418 -27.06 -28.77 -21.26
CA ASP A 418 -27.81 -29.83 -20.57
C ASP A 418 -28.59 -29.38 -19.33
N LEU A 419 -29.04 -28.11 -19.30
CA LEU A 419 -29.86 -27.61 -18.20
C LEU A 419 -31.24 -28.28 -18.20
N PRO A 420 -31.69 -28.85 -17.07
CA PRO A 420 -32.97 -29.56 -17.01
C PRO A 420 -34.18 -28.66 -17.26
N LYS A 421 -34.03 -27.35 -17.05
CA LYS A 421 -35.02 -26.29 -17.33
C LYS A 421 -34.28 -24.98 -17.64
N PRO A 422 -34.90 -24.03 -18.37
CA PRO A 422 -34.37 -22.68 -18.51
C PRO A 422 -34.07 -22.05 -17.14
N ARG A 423 -32.91 -21.42 -17.02
CA ARG A 423 -32.46 -20.73 -15.80
C ARG A 423 -32.05 -19.31 -16.15
N GLU A 424 -32.14 -18.42 -15.17
CA GLU A 424 -31.56 -17.07 -15.27
C GLU A 424 -30.07 -17.09 -14.94
N VAL A 425 -29.36 -16.04 -15.39
CA VAL A 425 -27.96 -15.80 -15.03
C VAL A 425 -27.85 -15.54 -13.52
N CYS A 426 -26.83 -16.12 -12.89
CA CYS A 426 -26.50 -15.82 -11.50
C CYS A 426 -26.03 -14.36 -11.38
N PRO A 427 -26.70 -13.52 -10.56
CA PRO A 427 -26.35 -12.11 -10.40
C PRO A 427 -25.02 -11.89 -9.66
N VAL A 428 -24.53 -12.90 -8.93
CA VAL A 428 -23.26 -12.84 -8.21
C VAL A 428 -22.09 -12.93 -9.16
N CYS A 429 -21.98 -13.97 -10.00
CA CYS A 429 -20.87 -14.13 -10.94
C CYS A 429 -21.12 -13.50 -12.31
N GLY A 430 -22.38 -13.36 -12.73
CA GLY A 430 -22.75 -12.90 -14.07
C GLY A 430 -22.53 -13.94 -15.18
N LEU A 431 -22.19 -15.19 -14.83
CA LEU A 431 -21.69 -16.20 -15.79
C LEU A 431 -22.44 -17.54 -15.75
N ARG A 432 -22.69 -18.09 -14.55
CA ARG A 432 -23.34 -19.41 -14.37
C ARG A 432 -24.86 -19.29 -14.27
N PRO A 433 -25.64 -20.35 -14.60
CA PRO A 433 -27.07 -20.40 -14.32
C PRO A 433 -27.37 -20.54 -12.82
N GLN A 434 -28.55 -20.11 -12.38
CA GLN A 434 -29.01 -20.29 -10.99
C GLN A 434 -29.33 -21.77 -10.65
N GLY A 435 -29.07 -22.18 -9.40
CA GLY A 435 -29.25 -23.55 -8.91
C GLY A 435 -28.14 -24.53 -9.34
N PRO A 436 -28.45 -25.84 -9.46
CA PRO A 436 -29.75 -26.49 -9.25
C PRO A 436 -30.17 -26.73 -7.80
N SER A 437 -29.31 -26.57 -6.77
CA SER A 437 -29.74 -26.87 -5.40
C SER A 437 -30.93 -26.00 -4.97
N GLN A 438 -31.80 -26.55 -4.12
CA GLN A 438 -32.97 -25.82 -3.61
C GLN A 438 -32.56 -24.52 -2.91
N LYS A 439 -31.44 -24.54 -2.18
CA LYS A 439 -30.91 -23.38 -1.46
C LYS A 439 -30.44 -22.28 -2.41
N ALA A 440 -29.68 -22.62 -3.46
CA ALA A 440 -29.20 -21.66 -4.43
C ALA A 440 -30.33 -21.10 -5.30
N LEU A 441 -31.34 -21.92 -5.63
CA LEU A 441 -32.56 -21.47 -6.33
C LEU A 441 -33.39 -20.51 -5.49
N ALA A 442 -33.61 -20.83 -4.20
CA ALA A 442 -34.32 -19.94 -3.29
C ALA A 442 -33.63 -18.57 -3.18
N ARG A 443 -32.30 -18.55 -3.28
CA ARG A 443 -31.46 -17.34 -3.23
C ARG A 443 -31.14 -16.74 -4.60
N LYS A 444 -31.73 -17.25 -5.68
CA LYS A 444 -31.51 -16.78 -7.07
C LYS A 444 -30.02 -16.69 -7.47
N MET A 445 -29.22 -17.68 -7.10
CA MET A 445 -27.78 -17.73 -7.42
C MET A 445 -27.33 -19.13 -7.84
N CYS A 446 -26.11 -19.27 -8.34
CA CYS A 446 -25.52 -20.58 -8.64
C CYS A 446 -24.94 -21.24 -7.37
N ASP A 447 -24.85 -22.56 -7.37
CA ASP A 447 -24.31 -23.33 -6.24
C ASP A 447 -22.87 -22.95 -5.86
N VAL A 448 -22.03 -22.62 -6.84
CA VAL A 448 -20.64 -22.20 -6.62
C VAL A 448 -20.57 -20.89 -5.82
N CYS A 449 -21.35 -19.88 -6.22
CA CYS A 449 -21.40 -18.61 -5.51
C CYS A 449 -22.02 -18.76 -4.11
N GLU A 450 -23.03 -19.62 -3.96
CA GLU A 450 -23.63 -19.95 -2.66
C GLU A 450 -22.59 -20.55 -1.70
N GLY A 451 -21.81 -21.52 -2.17
CA GLY A 451 -20.77 -22.16 -1.38
C GLY A 451 -19.60 -21.23 -1.03
N ARG A 452 -19.20 -20.34 -1.95
CA ARG A 452 -18.10 -19.37 -1.75
C ARG A 452 -18.36 -18.39 -0.61
N ARG A 453 -19.61 -17.98 -0.41
CA ARG A 453 -20.00 -17.04 0.66
C ARG A 453 -20.40 -17.73 1.97
N ALA A 454 -20.54 -19.05 1.99
CA ALA A 454 -20.97 -19.82 3.15
C ALA A 454 -19.99 -19.69 4.33
N ASP A 455 -20.47 -19.97 5.54
CA ASP A 455 -19.76 -19.96 6.82
C ASP A 455 -19.07 -18.66 7.25
N ARG A 456 -19.07 -17.57 6.49
CA ARG A 456 -18.45 -16.31 6.95
C ARG A 456 -19.08 -15.77 8.24
N ALA A 457 -20.40 -15.86 8.35
CA ALA A 457 -21.10 -15.50 9.57
C ALA A 457 -20.78 -16.44 10.74
N LYS A 458 -20.51 -17.73 10.43
CA LYS A 458 -20.03 -18.71 11.42
C LYS A 458 -18.62 -18.36 11.88
N GLU A 459 -17.68 -18.16 10.94
CA GLU A 459 -16.30 -17.77 11.22
C GLU A 459 -16.26 -16.49 12.05
N TRP A 460 -17.10 -15.50 11.70
CA TRP A 460 -17.25 -14.28 12.50
C TRP A 460 -17.73 -14.61 13.92
N ALA A 461 -18.83 -15.37 14.08
CA ALA A 461 -19.40 -15.70 15.38
C ALA A 461 -18.45 -16.52 16.29
N VAL A 462 -17.67 -17.44 15.71
CA VAL A 462 -16.68 -18.26 16.41
C VAL A 462 -15.50 -17.43 16.93
N ASN A 463 -15.16 -16.34 16.24
CA ASN A 463 -13.99 -15.52 16.55
C ASN A 463 -14.31 -14.26 17.38
N ILE A 464 -15.57 -14.05 17.79
CA ILE A 464 -15.94 -12.95 18.69
C ILE A 464 -15.14 -13.07 20.00
N GLY A 465 -14.44 -12.01 20.40
CA GLY A 465 -13.65 -11.97 21.63
C GLY A 465 -12.19 -12.42 21.49
N GLN A 466 -11.80 -13.02 20.35
CA GLN A 466 -10.39 -13.12 19.97
C GLN A 466 -9.90 -11.73 19.49
N ALA A 467 -8.60 -11.45 19.50
CA ALA A 467 -7.98 -10.12 19.31
C ALA A 467 -8.35 -9.32 18.03
N LEU A 468 -9.31 -9.78 17.23
CA LEU A 468 -9.89 -9.12 16.07
C LEU A 468 -11.21 -8.43 16.44
N LEU A 469 -11.15 -7.13 16.73
CA LEU A 469 -12.32 -6.25 16.92
C LEU A 469 -13.07 -5.95 15.60
N SER A 470 -13.02 -6.83 14.59
CA SER A 470 -13.52 -6.54 13.24
C SER A 470 -15.00 -6.92 13.06
N THR A 471 -15.78 -6.04 12.43
CA THR A 471 -17.12 -6.35 11.93
C THR A 471 -17.10 -6.81 10.46
N ILE A 472 -18.12 -7.57 10.04
CA ILE A 472 -18.40 -7.88 8.63
C ILE A 472 -19.78 -7.35 8.19
N TRP A 473 -20.48 -6.62 9.06
CA TRP A 473 -21.85 -6.17 8.89
C TRP A 473 -21.87 -4.66 8.60
N ILE A 474 -22.48 -4.26 7.48
CA ILE A 474 -22.54 -2.85 7.09
C ILE A 474 -23.34 -2.00 8.10
N ASP A 475 -24.36 -2.60 8.73
CA ASP A 475 -25.19 -1.95 9.74
C ASP A 475 -24.48 -1.72 11.08
N GLU A 476 -23.43 -2.50 11.40
CA GLU A 476 -22.53 -2.20 12.53
C GLU A 476 -21.56 -1.05 12.21
N VAL A 477 -21.20 -0.88 10.93
CA VAL A 477 -20.36 0.24 10.48
C VAL A 477 -21.13 1.55 10.46
N ALA A 478 -22.42 1.52 10.13
CA ALA A 478 -23.27 2.69 10.03
C ALA A 478 -23.14 3.63 11.24
N ASP A 479 -23.17 4.94 11.01
CA ASP A 479 -23.22 5.94 12.07
C ASP A 479 -24.57 5.91 12.83
N ARG A 480 -24.75 6.84 13.77
CA ARG A 480 -26.01 6.96 14.54
C ARG A 480 -27.23 7.35 13.70
N ASN A 481 -27.03 7.68 12.41
CA ASN A 481 -28.06 8.07 11.46
C ASN A 481 -28.31 6.98 10.40
N GLY A 482 -27.68 5.80 10.53
CA GLY A 482 -27.82 4.71 9.57
C GLY A 482 -26.99 4.91 8.29
N ARG A 483 -25.92 5.71 8.33
CA ARG A 483 -25.11 6.08 7.16
C ARG A 483 -23.68 5.57 7.23
N VAL A 484 -23.16 5.19 6.07
CA VAL A 484 -21.79 4.70 5.89
C VAL A 484 -21.04 5.57 4.89
N ALA A 485 -19.71 5.52 4.95
CA ALA A 485 -18.83 6.07 3.93
C ALA A 485 -17.87 4.99 3.44
N LEU A 486 -17.79 4.83 2.11
CA LEU A 486 -16.70 4.14 1.45
C LEU A 486 -15.58 5.14 1.20
N LEU A 487 -14.50 5.01 1.97
CA LEU A 487 -13.26 5.72 1.70
C LEU A 487 -12.48 5.00 0.62
N VAL A 488 -11.97 5.76 -0.34
CA VAL A 488 -11.06 5.28 -1.38
C VAL A 488 -9.81 6.13 -1.43
N GLY A 489 -8.68 5.53 -1.80
CA GLY A 489 -7.41 6.21 -1.94
C GLY A 489 -6.59 5.62 -3.09
N THR A 490 -5.88 6.46 -3.83
CA THR A 490 -4.95 6.02 -4.87
C THR A 490 -3.67 6.84 -4.89
N PHE A 491 -2.52 6.14 -5.01
CA PHE A 491 -1.25 6.74 -5.40
C PHE A 491 -1.05 6.66 -6.92
N ASP A 492 -0.61 7.76 -7.53
CA ASP A 492 -0.09 7.71 -8.90
C ASP A 492 1.36 7.21 -8.92
N LEU A 493 1.52 5.90 -9.16
CA LEU A 493 2.81 5.23 -9.24
C LEU A 493 3.32 5.02 -10.67
N ARG A 494 2.62 5.52 -11.71
CA ARG A 494 2.96 5.23 -13.11
C ARG A 494 4.41 5.56 -13.43
N HIS A 495 4.80 6.82 -13.21
CA HIS A 495 6.15 7.31 -13.47
C HIS A 495 7.17 6.96 -12.38
N TRP A 496 6.71 6.44 -11.24
CA TRP A 496 7.60 5.90 -10.21
C TRP A 496 8.06 4.48 -10.55
N LEU A 497 7.13 3.64 -11.04
CA LEU A 497 7.40 2.24 -11.37
C LEU A 497 8.01 2.04 -12.76
N ASP A 498 7.91 3.04 -13.65
CA ASP A 498 8.68 3.09 -14.91
C ASP A 498 10.11 3.65 -14.76
N GLY A 499 10.44 4.18 -13.58
CA GLY A 499 11.76 4.72 -13.23
C GLY A 499 11.97 6.20 -13.51
N THR A 500 11.09 6.87 -14.26
CA THR A 500 11.23 8.28 -14.66
C THR A 500 11.34 9.20 -13.45
N LEU A 501 10.47 9.04 -12.45
CA LEU A 501 10.51 9.84 -11.22
C LEU A 501 11.56 9.35 -10.21
N VAL A 502 12.10 8.14 -10.35
CA VAL A 502 13.24 7.73 -9.54
C VAL A 502 14.47 8.58 -9.89
N ARG A 503 14.68 8.87 -11.18
CA ARG A 503 15.73 9.78 -11.65
C ARG A 503 15.59 11.21 -11.12
N SER A 504 14.42 11.59 -10.63
CA SER A 504 14.19 12.88 -9.96
C SER A 504 14.62 12.92 -8.49
N LEU A 505 15.24 11.85 -8.00
CA LEU A 505 15.94 11.81 -6.72
C LEU A 505 17.44 11.92 -6.93
N ALA A 506 18.13 12.59 -6.02
CA ALA A 506 19.56 12.81 -6.11
C ALA A 506 20.35 11.82 -5.25
N VAL A 507 21.53 11.42 -5.72
CA VAL A 507 22.63 10.84 -4.96
C VAL A 507 23.82 11.77 -5.17
N ARG A 508 24.15 12.53 -4.14
CA ARG A 508 25.27 13.47 -4.22
C ARG A 508 25.98 13.61 -2.89
N ASN A 509 27.27 13.87 -2.99
CA ASN A 509 28.07 14.31 -1.86
C ASN A 509 27.71 15.75 -1.47
N PRO A 510 27.25 16.00 -0.22
CA PRO A 510 27.02 17.35 0.28
C PRO A 510 28.25 18.28 0.18
N GLN A 511 29.47 17.75 0.25
CA GLN A 511 30.72 18.51 0.12
C GLN A 511 30.97 19.00 -1.31
N ASN A 512 30.42 18.32 -2.31
CA ASN A 512 30.59 18.66 -3.73
C ASN A 512 29.46 19.55 -4.28
N VAL A 513 28.54 20.05 -3.44
CA VAL A 513 27.38 20.84 -3.91
C VAL A 513 27.78 22.11 -4.69
N GLN A 514 28.96 22.68 -4.41
CA GLN A 514 29.48 23.86 -5.11
C GLN A 514 30.23 23.52 -6.41
N ASP A 515 30.55 22.24 -6.65
CA ASP A 515 31.27 21.79 -7.83
C ASP A 515 30.30 21.53 -8.99
N LYS A 516 30.10 22.55 -9.83
CA LYS A 516 29.20 22.48 -11.00
C LYS A 516 29.68 21.52 -12.09
N THR A 517 30.93 21.03 -12.03
CA THR A 517 31.43 20.05 -13.00
C THR A 517 30.94 18.63 -12.72
N LYS A 518 30.31 18.40 -11.55
CA LYS A 518 29.81 17.10 -11.08
C LYS A 518 28.28 16.99 -11.12
N THR A 519 27.61 17.75 -11.99
CA THR A 519 26.15 17.78 -12.06
C THR A 519 25.53 16.64 -12.88
N GLU A 520 26.33 15.88 -13.64
CA GLU A 520 25.84 14.90 -14.62
C GLU A 520 25.47 13.53 -14.00
N ASP A 521 26.10 13.11 -12.91
CA ASP A 521 25.89 11.79 -12.26
C ASP A 521 25.10 11.88 -10.94
N ILE A 522 24.16 12.83 -10.84
CA ILE A 522 23.38 13.05 -9.60
C ILE A 522 22.12 12.16 -9.52
N ALA A 523 21.54 11.73 -10.63
CA ALA A 523 20.24 11.07 -10.65
C ALA A 523 20.27 9.61 -10.15
N LYS A 524 19.39 9.23 -9.21
CA LYS A 524 19.23 7.84 -8.74
C LYS A 524 18.87 6.87 -9.86
N ASN A 525 19.48 5.69 -9.90
CA ASN A 525 19.16 4.62 -10.85
C ASN A 525 17.84 3.89 -10.48
N PRO A 526 16.91 3.60 -11.41
CA PRO A 526 15.71 2.82 -11.10
C PRO A 526 16.00 1.32 -11.00
N SER A 527 16.74 0.88 -9.98
CA SER A 527 17.05 -0.54 -9.76
C SER A 527 15.82 -1.33 -9.29
N PHE A 528 15.82 -2.66 -9.52
CA PHE A 528 14.75 -3.53 -9.04
C PHE A 528 14.51 -3.42 -7.54
N ALA A 529 15.57 -3.34 -6.74
CA ALA A 529 15.46 -3.24 -5.29
C ALA A 529 14.73 -1.94 -4.91
N ARG A 530 15.04 -0.83 -5.60
CA ARG A 530 14.39 0.47 -5.40
C ARG A 530 12.94 0.49 -5.87
N LEU A 531 12.65 -0.04 -7.05
CA LEU A 531 11.27 -0.17 -7.56
C LEU A 531 10.41 -1.08 -6.67
N ARG A 532 10.99 -2.18 -6.19
CA ARG A 532 10.36 -3.06 -5.20
C ARG A 532 10.03 -2.29 -3.92
N ARG A 533 11.00 -1.56 -3.40
CA ARG A 533 10.86 -0.77 -2.19
C ARG A 533 9.76 0.27 -2.31
N ILE A 534 9.60 0.91 -3.48
CA ILE A 534 8.54 1.90 -3.74
C ILE A 534 7.15 1.28 -3.53
N TRP A 535 6.83 0.18 -4.20
CA TRP A 535 5.51 -0.42 -4.11
C TRP A 535 5.25 -1.09 -2.75
N GLU A 536 6.29 -1.69 -2.13
CA GLU A 536 6.17 -2.24 -0.77
C GLU A 536 5.93 -1.13 0.26
N THR A 537 6.56 0.04 0.08
CA THR A 537 6.36 1.20 0.96
C THR A 537 4.93 1.75 0.87
N THR A 538 4.38 1.89 -0.34
CA THR A 538 3.00 2.40 -0.49
C THR A 538 1.95 1.38 -0.07
N ARG A 539 2.17 0.07 -0.30
CA ARG A 539 1.31 -0.98 0.28
C ARG A 539 1.32 -0.89 1.80
N LYS A 540 2.50 -0.80 2.40
CA LYS A 540 2.66 -0.72 3.86
C LYS A 540 2.01 0.55 4.43
N PHE A 541 2.10 1.69 3.73
CA PHE A 541 1.38 2.92 4.09
C PHE A 541 -0.12 2.67 4.23
N TRP A 542 -0.73 1.93 3.30
CA TRP A 542 -2.15 1.60 3.36
C TRP A 542 -2.51 0.57 4.43
N GLU A 543 -1.67 -0.45 4.62
CA GLU A 543 -1.84 -1.42 5.71
C GLU A 543 -1.80 -0.73 7.08
N GLU A 544 -0.83 0.16 7.30
CA GLU A 544 -0.72 0.94 8.54
C GLU A 544 -1.86 1.97 8.68
N THR A 545 -2.33 2.55 7.57
CA THR A 545 -3.49 3.45 7.57
C THR A 545 -4.74 2.76 8.11
N LEU A 546 -4.97 1.48 7.77
CA LEU A 546 -6.10 0.73 8.33
C LEU A 546 -5.98 0.59 9.85
N GLU A 547 -4.78 0.33 10.36
CA GLU A 547 -4.53 0.19 11.79
C GLU A 547 -4.63 1.52 12.55
N GLU A 548 -4.09 2.61 11.97
CA GLU A 548 -4.26 3.97 12.52
C GLU A 548 -5.74 4.39 12.52
N ALA A 549 -6.47 4.13 11.43
CA ALA A 549 -7.90 4.40 11.34
C ALA A 549 -8.73 3.60 12.37
N ARG A 550 -8.32 2.36 12.70
CA ARG A 550 -8.95 1.60 13.79
C ARG A 550 -8.77 2.29 15.15
N GLY A 551 -7.63 2.96 15.37
CA GLY A 551 -7.36 3.71 16.60
C GLY A 551 -8.21 4.99 16.72
N GLU A 552 -8.50 5.66 15.60
CA GLU A 552 -9.38 6.85 15.57
C GLU A 552 -10.87 6.49 15.78
N LEU A 553 -11.26 5.24 15.50
CA LEU A 553 -12.63 4.78 15.63
C LEU A 553 -12.88 4.19 17.02
N THR A 554 -13.84 4.79 17.75
CA THR A 554 -14.27 4.28 19.05
C THR A 554 -14.81 2.86 18.95
N LYS A 555 -14.37 2.00 19.88
CA LYS A 555 -14.96 0.67 20.03
C LYS A 555 -16.42 0.81 20.42
N ARG A 556 -17.27 -0.07 19.89
CA ARG A 556 -18.72 -0.05 20.05
C ARG A 556 -19.21 -1.30 20.78
N PRO A 557 -20.32 -1.19 21.53
CA PRO A 557 -20.92 -2.32 22.24
C PRO A 557 -21.70 -3.25 21.32
N ARG A 558 -21.87 -4.50 21.74
CA ARG A 558 -22.74 -5.49 21.09
C ARG A 558 -23.64 -6.19 22.12
N ILE A 559 -24.83 -6.61 21.72
CA ILE A 559 -25.77 -7.37 22.57
C ILE A 559 -25.93 -8.79 22.02
N PHE A 560 -25.86 -9.78 22.91
CA PHE A 560 -26.30 -11.14 22.66
C PHE A 560 -27.60 -11.41 23.42
N LEU A 561 -28.58 -12.00 22.73
CA LEU A 561 -29.91 -12.35 23.23
C LEU A 561 -30.05 -13.86 23.30
N LYS A 562 -29.82 -14.44 24.47
CA LYS A 562 -30.04 -15.87 24.74
C LYS A 562 -31.53 -16.16 24.92
N GLY A 563 -32.01 -17.21 24.26
CA GLY A 563 -33.43 -17.55 24.27
C GLY A 563 -33.74 -18.75 23.37
N THR A 564 -35.02 -19.01 23.17
CA THR A 564 -35.48 -20.17 22.42
C THR A 564 -36.40 -19.76 21.26
N PRO A 565 -36.15 -20.28 20.03
CA PRO A 565 -37.07 -20.12 18.93
C PRO A 565 -38.21 -21.15 19.02
N ALA A 566 -39.38 -20.76 18.54
CA ALA A 566 -40.56 -21.58 18.37
C ALA A 566 -41.04 -21.49 16.90
N PRO A 567 -41.01 -22.59 16.13
CA PRO A 567 -40.55 -23.94 16.51
C PRO A 567 -39.02 -24.04 16.64
N GLN A 568 -38.54 -25.03 17.40
CA GLN A 568 -37.14 -25.18 17.84
C GLN A 568 -36.10 -25.32 16.71
N ASN A 569 -36.52 -25.71 15.50
CA ASN A 569 -35.68 -25.89 14.32
C ASN A 569 -36.06 -24.96 13.16
N ALA A 570 -36.78 -23.86 13.44
CA ALA A 570 -37.21 -22.92 12.40
C ALA A 570 -36.05 -22.13 11.77
N LEU A 571 -34.94 -21.99 12.51
CA LEU A 571 -33.86 -21.08 12.15
C LEU A 571 -32.62 -21.83 11.67
N ALA A 572 -32.20 -21.54 10.45
CA ALA A 572 -30.92 -21.99 9.90
C ALA A 572 -29.73 -21.46 10.73
N PRO A 573 -28.75 -22.30 11.11
CA PRO A 573 -27.54 -21.90 11.82
C PRO A 573 -26.77 -20.77 11.13
N TYR A 574 -26.27 -19.80 11.92
CA TYR A 574 -25.44 -18.69 11.45
C TYR A 574 -26.08 -17.90 10.29
N HIS A 575 -27.41 -17.82 10.29
CA HIS A 575 -28.16 -17.04 9.32
C HIS A 575 -28.61 -15.72 9.95
N ALA A 576 -28.55 -14.65 9.16
CA ALA A 576 -29.04 -13.34 9.55
C ALA A 576 -30.56 -13.29 9.34
N TYR A 577 -31.25 -12.78 10.34
CA TYR A 577 -32.71 -12.58 10.39
C TYR A 577 -33.02 -11.15 10.83
N GLU A 578 -34.29 -10.80 10.77
CA GLU A 578 -34.85 -9.57 11.31
C GLU A 578 -35.72 -9.91 12.54
N LEU A 579 -35.34 -9.43 13.73
CA LEU A 579 -36.13 -9.59 14.95
C LEU A 579 -37.02 -8.36 15.15
N GLU A 580 -38.33 -8.56 15.27
CA GLU A 580 -39.27 -7.45 15.49
C GLU A 580 -39.31 -7.08 16.97
N ILE A 581 -38.94 -5.83 17.27
CA ILE A 581 -38.97 -5.25 18.60
C ILE A 581 -39.74 -3.93 18.54
N GLN A 582 -40.87 -3.86 19.24
CA GLN A 582 -41.78 -2.71 19.26
C GLN A 582 -42.15 -2.20 17.85
N GLY A 583 -42.46 -3.12 16.92
CA GLY A 583 -42.91 -2.80 15.56
C GLY A 583 -41.80 -2.42 14.57
N ARG A 584 -40.52 -2.46 14.97
CA ARG A 584 -39.38 -2.30 14.06
C ARG A 584 -38.56 -3.58 13.98
N LYS A 585 -38.09 -3.88 12.79
CA LYS A 585 -37.20 -5.01 12.50
C LYS A 585 -35.75 -4.63 12.74
N VAL A 586 -35.04 -5.43 13.54
CA VAL A 586 -33.63 -5.26 13.91
C VAL A 586 -32.82 -6.41 13.35
N ALA A 587 -31.68 -6.13 12.72
CA ALA A 587 -30.84 -7.17 12.15
C ALA A 587 -30.16 -8.01 13.25
N VAL A 588 -30.35 -9.33 13.18
CA VAL A 588 -29.82 -10.29 14.16
C VAL A 588 -29.18 -11.51 13.49
N LEU A 589 -28.16 -12.11 14.11
CA LEU A 589 -27.54 -13.36 13.66
C LEU A 589 -27.86 -14.51 14.62
N TRP A 590 -28.45 -15.59 14.11
CA TRP A 590 -28.75 -16.78 14.91
C TRP A 590 -27.50 -17.64 15.14
N VAL A 591 -27.17 -17.92 16.41
CA VAL A 591 -26.14 -18.89 16.81
C VAL A 591 -26.82 -20.06 17.54
N PRO A 592 -26.77 -21.29 16.98
CA PRO A 592 -27.50 -22.42 17.55
C PRO A 592 -26.88 -22.91 18.88
N GLU A 593 -27.68 -23.59 19.70
CA GLU A 593 -27.24 -24.11 21.02
C GLU A 593 -26.09 -25.12 20.92
N ASN A 594 -25.96 -25.84 19.81
CA ASN A 594 -24.89 -26.80 19.57
C ASN A 594 -23.64 -26.20 18.88
N ALA A 595 -23.51 -24.87 18.84
CA ALA A 595 -22.38 -24.19 18.21
C ALA A 595 -21.05 -24.47 18.92
N THR A 596 -20.02 -24.83 18.14
CA THR A 596 -18.65 -25.08 18.62
C THR A 596 -17.61 -24.28 17.84
N ASP A 597 -16.45 -24.05 18.46
CA ASP A 597 -15.24 -23.57 17.80
C ASP A 597 -14.63 -24.65 16.88
N ASP A 598 -13.56 -24.30 16.17
CA ASP A 598 -12.85 -25.21 15.27
C ASP A 598 -12.18 -26.40 15.98
N LYS A 599 -12.06 -26.34 17.31
CA LYS A 599 -11.53 -27.42 18.16
C LYS A 599 -12.64 -28.28 18.78
N GLY A 600 -13.90 -27.99 18.49
CA GLY A 600 -15.06 -28.70 19.03
C GLY A 600 -15.50 -28.24 20.43
N ASN A 601 -14.92 -27.17 20.97
CA ASN A 601 -15.37 -26.59 22.24
C ASN A 601 -16.64 -25.77 22.02
N ALA A 602 -17.61 -25.89 22.92
CA ALA A 602 -18.84 -25.14 22.81
C ALA A 602 -18.60 -23.62 22.93
N LEU A 603 -19.21 -22.82 22.05
CA LEU A 603 -19.05 -21.36 22.07
C LEU A 603 -19.69 -20.73 23.31
N GLU A 604 -19.07 -19.69 23.86
CA GLU A 604 -19.62 -18.93 24.99
C GLU A 604 -21.02 -18.36 24.66
N TYR A 605 -21.13 -17.69 23.50
CA TYR A 605 -22.36 -17.08 23.00
C TYR A 605 -23.06 -18.01 22.01
N ARG A 606 -23.91 -18.89 22.54
CA ARG A 606 -24.69 -19.89 21.78
C ARG A 606 -26.14 -19.97 22.28
N GLY A 607 -27.04 -20.47 21.44
CA GLY A 607 -28.47 -20.59 21.74
C GLY A 607 -29.18 -19.23 21.78
N GLY A 608 -28.90 -18.37 20.80
CA GLY A 608 -29.37 -17.00 20.84
C GLY A 608 -29.02 -16.19 19.61
N PHE A 609 -29.38 -14.91 19.66
CA PHE A 609 -29.14 -13.93 18.61
C PHE A 609 -28.06 -12.92 18.97
N TRP A 610 -27.09 -12.71 18.08
CA TRP A 610 -26.31 -11.47 18.09
C TRP A 610 -27.10 -10.36 17.44
N VAL A 611 -27.15 -9.18 18.05
CA VAL A 611 -27.59 -7.96 17.37
C VAL A 611 -26.43 -7.49 16.49
N ILE A 612 -26.67 -7.39 15.18
CA ILE A 612 -25.65 -7.09 14.15
C ILE A 612 -25.91 -5.72 13.48
N GLU A 613 -26.42 -4.79 14.27
CA GLU A 613 -26.74 -3.41 13.90
C GLU A 613 -26.14 -2.47 14.94
N ASN A 614 -25.72 -1.26 14.53
CA ASN A 614 -25.13 -0.29 15.45
C ASN A 614 -26.12 0.08 16.57
N LEU A 615 -25.78 -0.25 17.82
CA LEU A 615 -26.64 0.03 18.97
C LEU A 615 -26.92 1.52 19.17
N TYR A 616 -26.00 2.41 18.80
CA TYR A 616 -26.24 3.86 18.88
C TYR A 616 -27.23 4.36 17.83
N TYR A 617 -27.30 3.69 16.67
CA TYR A 617 -28.34 3.95 15.69
C TYR A 617 -29.70 3.48 16.22
N LEU A 618 -29.75 2.29 16.81
CA LEU A 618 -30.97 1.78 17.46
C LEU A 618 -31.45 2.73 18.58
N ASP A 619 -30.54 3.20 19.45
CA ASP A 619 -30.87 4.18 20.49
C ASP A 619 -31.50 5.46 19.91
N SER A 620 -30.92 5.97 18.80
CA SER A 620 -31.42 7.17 18.12
C SER A 620 -32.80 6.95 17.50
N VAL A 621 -33.06 5.77 16.94
CA VAL A 621 -34.33 5.43 16.30
C VAL A 621 -35.44 5.24 17.33
N TYR A 622 -35.15 4.52 18.42
CA TYR A 622 -36.14 4.26 19.47
C TYR A 622 -36.32 5.43 20.44
N GLY A 623 -35.38 6.39 20.46
CA GLY A 623 -35.40 7.54 21.37
C GLY A 623 -35.09 7.17 22.83
N ARG A 624 -34.58 5.96 23.08
CA ARG A 624 -34.20 5.43 24.40
C ARG A 624 -33.17 4.31 24.22
N SER A 625 -32.48 3.94 25.30
CA SER A 625 -31.53 2.82 25.31
C SER A 625 -32.17 1.53 24.80
N PHE A 626 -31.61 1.00 23.70
CA PHE A 626 -31.98 -0.27 23.11
C PHE A 626 -31.70 -1.44 24.06
N HIS A 627 -30.63 -1.35 24.86
CA HIS A 627 -30.34 -2.33 25.90
C HIS A 627 -31.48 -2.44 26.93
N GLU A 628 -32.00 -1.31 27.40
CA GLU A 628 -33.15 -1.31 28.32
C GLU A 628 -34.46 -1.71 27.64
N LEU A 629 -34.58 -1.42 26.35
CA LEU A 629 -35.70 -1.88 25.52
C LEU A 629 -35.75 -3.40 25.43
N VAL A 630 -34.65 -4.08 25.07
CA VAL A 630 -34.63 -5.55 25.00
C VAL A 630 -34.78 -6.21 26.38
N LYS A 631 -34.28 -5.61 27.47
CA LYS A 631 -34.56 -6.07 28.83
C LYS A 631 -36.05 -6.06 29.15
N SER A 632 -36.77 -5.02 28.72
CA SER A 632 -38.23 -4.94 28.93
C SER A 632 -39.04 -5.94 28.09
N SER A 633 -38.41 -6.54 27.06
CA SER A 633 -39.00 -7.58 26.21
C SER A 633 -38.68 -9.01 26.68
N VAL A 634 -37.96 -9.18 27.79
CA VAL A 634 -37.67 -10.49 28.38
C VAL A 634 -38.97 -11.25 28.69
N GLY A 635 -38.99 -12.54 28.34
CA GLY A 635 -40.18 -13.39 28.49
C GLY A 635 -41.31 -13.16 27.48
N GLN A 636 -41.23 -12.11 26.64
CA GLN A 636 -42.23 -11.85 25.59
C GLN A 636 -41.86 -12.58 24.28
N PRO A 637 -42.85 -13.12 23.54
CA PRO A 637 -42.61 -13.70 22.22
C PRO A 637 -42.36 -12.59 21.18
N LEU A 638 -41.16 -12.58 20.59
CA LEU A 638 -40.75 -11.65 19.54
C LEU A 638 -40.77 -12.35 18.17
N LYS A 639 -41.28 -11.69 17.14
CA LYS A 639 -41.37 -12.29 15.80
C LYS A 639 -40.03 -12.22 15.07
N VAL A 640 -39.68 -13.30 14.37
CA VAL A 640 -38.45 -13.42 13.57
C VAL A 640 -38.83 -13.53 12.10
N TYR A 641 -38.24 -12.67 11.28
CA TYR A 641 -38.48 -12.59 9.83
C TYR A 641 -37.22 -12.94 9.03
N GLU A 642 -37.41 -13.50 7.84
CA GLU A 642 -36.33 -13.44 6.84
C GLU A 642 -36.08 -12.00 6.40
N PRO A 643 -34.81 -11.62 6.14
CA PRO A 643 -34.50 -10.32 5.60
C PRO A 643 -35.27 -10.05 4.31
N THR A 644 -35.74 -8.82 4.17
CA THR A 644 -36.50 -8.40 2.99
C THR A 644 -35.59 -8.44 1.74
N GLU A 645 -35.93 -9.25 0.73
CA GLU A 645 -35.21 -9.28 -0.55
C GLU A 645 -35.97 -8.49 -1.63
N TYR A 646 -35.25 -8.04 -2.67
CA TYR A 646 -35.87 -7.30 -3.77
C TYR A 646 -37.00 -8.12 -4.41
N GLY A 647 -38.24 -7.62 -4.26
CA GLY A 647 -39.45 -8.25 -4.78
C GLY A 647 -40.07 -9.34 -3.89
N ARG A 648 -39.61 -9.53 -2.64
CA ARG A 648 -40.22 -10.47 -1.68
C ARG A 648 -40.30 -9.84 -0.29
N ALA A 649 -41.52 -9.68 0.23
CA ALA A 649 -41.73 -9.27 1.62
C ALA A 649 -41.14 -10.32 2.57
N GLY A 650 -40.52 -9.88 3.67
CA GLY A 650 -39.92 -10.78 4.66
C GLY A 650 -41.00 -11.67 5.28
N GLU A 651 -40.84 -12.99 5.15
CA GLU A 651 -41.75 -13.98 5.72
C GLU A 651 -41.42 -14.22 7.20
N GLU A 652 -42.45 -14.31 8.04
CA GLU A 652 -42.29 -14.72 9.44
C GLU A 652 -41.84 -16.19 9.50
N ARG A 653 -40.75 -16.46 10.21
CA ARG A 653 -40.15 -17.79 10.33
C ARG A 653 -40.40 -18.45 11.68
N ALA A 654 -40.38 -17.65 12.75
CA ALA A 654 -40.45 -18.14 14.12
C ALA A 654 -40.90 -17.04 15.08
N SER A 655 -41.29 -17.45 16.29
CA SER A 655 -41.26 -16.60 17.47
C SER A 655 -39.99 -16.89 18.27
N PHE A 656 -39.41 -15.90 18.94
CA PHE A 656 -38.24 -16.01 19.79
C PHE A 656 -38.52 -15.40 21.15
N THR A 657 -38.27 -16.15 22.23
CA THR A 657 -38.47 -15.67 23.60
C THR A 657 -37.13 -15.53 24.29
N ILE A 658 -36.80 -14.31 24.74
CA ILE A 658 -35.57 -14.02 25.50
C ILE A 658 -35.71 -14.59 26.92
N ALA A 659 -34.69 -15.30 27.39
CA ALA A 659 -34.66 -15.88 28.74
C ALA A 659 -34.54 -14.80 29.84
N GLU A 660 -34.88 -15.13 31.10
CA GLU A 660 -34.91 -14.19 32.24
C GLU A 660 -33.57 -13.45 32.46
N ASN A 661 -32.44 -14.11 32.22
CA ASN A 661 -31.09 -13.52 32.20
C ASN A 661 -30.45 -13.61 30.81
N GLY A 662 -31.27 -13.49 29.77
CA GLY A 662 -30.89 -13.74 28.38
C GLY A 662 -30.20 -12.57 27.68
N VAL A 663 -30.23 -11.37 28.25
CA VAL A 663 -29.61 -10.18 27.65
C VAL A 663 -28.18 -10.02 28.15
N GLN A 664 -27.21 -10.13 27.24
CA GLN A 664 -25.79 -10.01 27.56
C GLN A 664 -25.21 -8.83 26.77
N TYR A 665 -24.66 -7.85 27.48
CA TYR A 665 -24.11 -6.62 26.90
C TYR A 665 -22.58 -6.64 26.97
N LEU A 666 -21.94 -6.54 25.81
CA LEU A 666 -20.49 -6.53 25.69
C LEU A 666 -20.03 -5.12 25.31
N GLU A 667 -19.40 -4.44 26.26
CA GLU A 667 -18.83 -3.11 26.03
C GLU A 667 -17.54 -3.20 25.18
N ASN A 668 -17.28 -2.19 24.35
CA ASN A 668 -16.05 -2.07 23.55
C ASN A 668 -15.72 -3.32 22.69
N ASN A 669 -16.74 -3.96 22.12
CA ASN A 669 -16.65 -5.27 21.50
C ASN A 669 -16.14 -5.26 20.06
N TYR A 670 -16.36 -4.19 19.29
CA TYR A 670 -15.89 -4.10 17.90
C TYR A 670 -15.53 -2.67 17.47
N THR A 671 -14.70 -2.54 16.45
CA THR A 671 -14.40 -1.30 15.73
C THR A 671 -15.26 -1.25 14.46
N SER A 672 -15.91 -0.11 14.22
CA SER A 672 -16.83 0.13 13.09
C SER A 672 -16.09 0.34 11.76
N LEU A 673 -15.26 -0.62 11.36
CA LEU A 673 -14.45 -0.55 10.13
C LEU A 673 -14.42 -1.90 9.41
N ILE A 674 -14.74 -1.90 8.11
CA ILE A 674 -14.55 -3.04 7.22
C ILE A 674 -13.44 -2.71 6.21
N PRO A 675 -12.26 -3.35 6.31
CA PRO A 675 -11.20 -3.17 5.34
C PRO A 675 -11.54 -3.89 4.02
N ILE A 676 -11.35 -3.22 2.88
CA ILE A 676 -11.62 -3.79 1.55
C ILE A 676 -10.31 -4.06 0.81
N LEU A 677 -9.52 -3.02 0.55
CA LEU A 677 -8.24 -3.09 -0.18
C LEU A 677 -7.15 -2.25 0.51
N ALA A 678 -5.92 -2.76 0.46
CA ALA A 678 -4.68 -2.09 0.86
C ALA A 678 -3.55 -2.61 -0.05
N GLU A 679 -3.60 -2.19 -1.30
CA GLU A 679 -2.68 -2.61 -2.37
C GLU A 679 -1.73 -1.46 -2.72
N PRO A 680 -0.60 -1.68 -3.43
CA PRO A 680 0.43 -0.66 -3.59
C PRO A 680 -0.09 0.69 -4.11
N ARG A 681 -1.11 0.66 -4.97
CA ARG A 681 -1.78 1.87 -5.45
C ARG A 681 -3.07 2.15 -4.69
N THR A 682 -3.90 1.13 -4.48
CA THR A 682 -5.32 1.28 -4.17
C THR A 682 -5.65 0.97 -2.71
N PHE A 683 -6.42 1.85 -2.09
CA PHE A 683 -6.99 1.69 -0.75
C PHE A 683 -8.52 1.79 -0.79
N MET A 684 -9.20 0.93 -0.03
CA MET A 684 -10.65 1.01 0.17
C MET A 684 -11.04 0.50 1.57
N ALA A 685 -11.90 1.24 2.27
CA ALA A 685 -12.47 0.84 3.55
C ALA A 685 -13.86 1.44 3.78
N LEU A 686 -14.76 0.69 4.44
CA LEU A 686 -16.02 1.22 4.94
C LEU A 686 -15.84 1.71 6.37
N VAL A 687 -16.32 2.92 6.63
CA VAL A 687 -16.29 3.58 7.94
C VAL A 687 -17.65 4.25 8.22
N PRO A 688 -17.94 4.67 9.46
CA PRO A 688 -19.15 5.44 9.77
C PRO A 688 -19.10 6.79 9.04
N ALA A 689 -20.24 7.23 8.49
CA ALA A 689 -20.31 8.50 7.75
C ALA A 689 -19.84 9.71 8.59
N ASP A 690 -20.25 9.78 9.86
CA ASP A 690 -19.89 10.84 10.80
C ASP A 690 -18.39 10.85 11.21
N LYS A 691 -17.63 9.79 10.87
CA LYS A 691 -16.19 9.68 11.12
C LYS A 691 -15.32 9.74 9.86
N ALA A 692 -15.92 9.70 8.68
CA ALA A 692 -15.22 9.65 7.40
C ALA A 692 -14.19 10.78 7.23
N PHE A 693 -14.59 12.03 7.54
CA PHE A 693 -13.71 13.19 7.38
C PHE A 693 -12.55 13.20 8.38
N GLU A 694 -12.73 12.66 9.60
CA GLU A 694 -11.64 12.50 10.57
C GLU A 694 -10.60 11.50 10.07
N VAL A 695 -11.05 10.38 9.51
CA VAL A 695 -10.15 9.38 8.92
C VAL A 695 -9.40 9.95 7.71
N VAL A 696 -10.06 10.73 6.83
CA VAL A 696 -9.40 11.42 5.70
C VAL A 696 -8.28 12.35 6.18
N LYS A 697 -8.51 13.13 7.24
CA LYS A 697 -7.47 14.00 7.84
C LYS A 697 -6.31 13.19 8.44
N ALA A 698 -6.59 12.05 9.07
CA ALA A 698 -5.55 11.16 9.58
C ALA A 698 -4.68 10.62 8.44
N ILE A 699 -5.30 10.20 7.32
CA ILE A 699 -4.59 9.76 6.10
C ILE A 699 -3.74 10.89 5.53
N LYS A 700 -4.31 12.11 5.38
CA LYS A 700 -3.57 13.30 4.92
C LYS A 700 -2.35 13.57 5.79
N THR A 701 -2.52 13.52 7.11
CA THR A 701 -1.43 13.77 8.07
C THR A 701 -0.32 12.72 7.94
N LYS A 702 -0.67 11.44 7.81
CA LYS A 702 0.30 10.36 7.56
C LYS A 702 1.03 10.56 6.22
N TYR A 703 0.30 10.94 5.17
CA TYR A 703 0.87 11.22 3.84
C TYR A 703 1.87 12.38 3.86
N GLU A 704 1.51 13.52 4.46
CA GLU A 704 2.41 14.66 4.58
C GLU A 704 3.65 14.34 5.42
N ARG A 705 3.51 13.46 6.40
CA ARG A 705 4.61 12.98 7.25
C ARG A 705 5.59 12.10 6.49
N GLU A 706 5.08 11.08 5.79
CA GLU A 706 5.90 9.99 5.23
C GLU A 706 6.30 10.24 3.77
N MET A 707 5.53 11.05 3.04
CA MET A 707 5.73 11.34 1.62
C MET A 707 6.00 12.83 1.35
N GLY A 708 6.05 13.67 2.39
CA GLY A 708 6.11 15.14 2.28
C GLY A 708 7.28 15.69 1.46
N LYS A 709 8.41 14.97 1.40
CA LYS A 709 9.60 15.34 0.60
C LYS A 709 9.39 15.15 -0.91
N VAL A 710 8.45 14.31 -1.33
CA VAL A 710 8.19 13.99 -2.74
C VAL A 710 6.74 14.25 -3.16
N ARG A 711 5.92 14.84 -2.29
CA ARG A 711 4.49 15.06 -2.53
C ARG A 711 4.17 15.87 -3.79
N ASN A 712 5.12 16.68 -4.27
CA ASN A 712 5.00 17.43 -5.52
C ASN A 712 4.88 16.56 -6.77
N ARG A 713 5.21 15.26 -6.67
CA ARG A 713 5.25 14.30 -7.77
C ARG A 713 4.78 12.88 -7.39
N LEU A 714 4.26 12.70 -6.18
CA LEU A 714 3.62 11.48 -5.71
C LEU A 714 2.26 11.86 -5.11
N PRO A 715 1.28 12.27 -5.92
CA PRO A 715 0.00 12.75 -5.43
C PRO A 715 -0.78 11.60 -4.77
N LEU A 716 -1.56 11.97 -3.75
CA LEU A 716 -2.53 11.09 -3.10
C LEU A 716 -3.94 11.60 -3.40
N HIS A 717 -4.72 10.81 -4.13
CA HIS A 717 -6.12 11.13 -4.42
C HIS A 717 -7.01 10.34 -3.48
N LEU A 718 -7.77 11.04 -2.64
CA LEU A 718 -8.71 10.49 -1.68
C LEU A 718 -10.15 10.75 -2.14
N GLY A 719 -11.04 9.84 -1.80
CA GLY A 719 -12.47 9.95 -2.08
C GLY A 719 -13.31 9.42 -0.93
N ALA A 720 -14.48 10.01 -0.70
CA ALA A 720 -15.47 9.50 0.24
C ALA A 720 -16.85 9.40 -0.44
N VAL A 721 -17.33 8.18 -0.64
CA VAL A 721 -18.69 7.94 -1.12
C VAL A 721 -19.59 7.62 0.06
N PHE A 722 -20.52 8.50 0.35
CA PHE A 722 -21.49 8.38 1.43
C PHE A 722 -22.78 7.75 0.92
N ALA A 723 -23.45 6.97 1.76
CA ALA A 723 -24.76 6.43 1.47
C ALA A 723 -25.47 6.00 2.77
N ASP A 724 -26.78 5.80 2.70
CA ASP A 724 -27.50 5.03 3.72
C ASP A 724 -27.01 3.57 3.70
N SER A 725 -26.99 2.88 4.85
CA SER A 725 -26.42 1.53 4.98
C SER A 725 -27.10 0.48 4.09
N HIS A 726 -28.34 0.73 3.71
CA HIS A 726 -29.17 -0.12 2.86
C HIS A 726 -28.97 0.13 1.36
N GLN A 727 -28.17 1.15 0.99
CA GLN A 727 -27.84 1.41 -0.41
C GLN A 727 -27.11 0.20 -1.00
N PRO A 728 -27.45 -0.26 -2.22
CA PRO A 728 -26.81 -1.44 -2.80
C PRO A 728 -25.29 -1.30 -2.85
N LEU A 729 -24.58 -2.25 -2.23
CA LEU A 729 -23.11 -2.22 -2.12
C LEU A 729 -22.43 -2.01 -3.48
N ARG A 730 -22.95 -2.66 -4.53
CA ARG A 730 -22.40 -2.52 -5.89
C ARG A 730 -22.42 -1.07 -6.40
N THR A 731 -23.45 -0.29 -6.05
CA THR A 731 -23.52 1.13 -6.40
C THR A 731 -22.42 1.91 -5.68
N LEU A 732 -22.22 1.62 -4.38
CA LEU A 732 -21.18 2.23 -3.56
C LEU A 732 -19.77 1.89 -4.09
N LEU A 733 -19.51 0.62 -4.42
CA LEU A 733 -18.24 0.15 -4.97
C LEU A 733 -17.96 0.72 -6.38
N ASP A 734 -18.97 0.83 -7.26
CA ASP A 734 -18.80 1.45 -8.57
C ASP A 734 -18.49 2.95 -8.45
N ALA A 735 -19.15 3.66 -7.54
CA ALA A 735 -18.85 5.06 -7.24
C ALA A 735 -17.41 5.23 -6.73
N GLY A 736 -16.98 4.38 -5.79
CA GLY A 736 -15.60 4.37 -5.31
C GLY A 736 -14.59 4.07 -6.43
N ARG A 737 -14.89 3.08 -7.28
CA ARG A 737 -14.07 2.76 -8.46
C ARG A 737 -13.91 3.95 -9.41
N ARG A 738 -14.95 4.77 -9.57
CA ARG A 738 -14.90 5.97 -10.43
C ARG A 738 -14.02 7.04 -9.81
N MET A 739 -14.07 7.25 -8.50
CA MET A 739 -13.16 8.17 -7.79
C MET A 739 -11.70 7.74 -7.93
N LEU A 740 -11.41 6.42 -7.95
CA LEU A 740 -10.06 5.90 -8.17
C LEU A 740 -9.48 6.17 -9.57
N LYS A 741 -10.32 6.61 -10.53
CA LYS A 741 -9.87 7.04 -11.87
C LYS A 741 -9.37 8.48 -11.90
N GLN A 742 -9.38 9.17 -10.76
CA GLN A 742 -8.83 10.51 -10.68
C GLN A 742 -7.34 10.49 -11.01
N GLU A 743 -6.95 11.33 -11.95
CA GLU A 743 -5.57 11.58 -12.32
C GLU A 743 -5.32 13.08 -12.25
N ALA A 744 -4.16 13.49 -11.72
CA ALA A 744 -3.74 14.89 -11.77
C ALA A 744 -2.49 15.02 -12.64
N PRO A 745 -2.56 15.79 -13.76
CA PRO A 745 -1.36 16.09 -14.53
C PRO A 745 -0.39 16.97 -13.72
N GLY A 746 0.86 17.02 -14.14
CA GLY A 746 1.82 18.00 -13.62
C GLY A 746 1.39 19.41 -14.02
N LEU A 747 0.83 20.15 -13.07
CA LEU A 747 0.36 21.52 -13.28
C LEU A 747 1.49 22.52 -13.07
N LEU A 748 1.37 23.68 -13.69
CA LEU A 748 2.28 24.80 -13.47
C LEU A 748 1.84 25.60 -12.24
N TRP A 749 2.79 25.82 -11.34
CA TRP A 749 2.61 26.61 -10.13
C TRP A 749 3.70 27.65 -10.02
N ARG A 750 3.33 28.82 -9.53
CA ARG A 750 4.25 29.93 -9.25
C ARG A 750 4.58 29.98 -7.77
N VAL A 751 5.87 30.08 -7.45
CA VAL A 751 6.31 30.37 -6.08
C VAL A 751 6.00 31.83 -5.77
N VAL A 752 5.19 32.08 -4.75
CA VAL A 752 4.81 33.44 -4.32
C VAL A 752 5.36 33.80 -2.94
N GLY A 753 5.84 32.82 -2.18
CA GLY A 753 6.52 33.04 -0.90
C GLY A 753 7.41 31.87 -0.50
N GLU A 754 8.48 32.17 0.22
CA GLU A 754 9.38 31.17 0.80
C GLU A 754 9.84 31.59 2.21
N GLU A 755 9.90 30.64 3.13
CA GLU A 755 10.42 30.83 4.49
C GLU A 755 11.18 29.60 4.96
N LYS A 756 12.27 29.81 5.71
CA LYS A 756 13.02 28.73 6.38
C LYS A 756 12.69 28.77 7.88
N LYS A 757 12.14 27.69 8.42
CA LYS A 757 11.72 27.60 9.83
C LYS A 757 12.49 26.52 10.59
N GLN A 758 12.61 26.72 11.90
CA GLN A 758 13.24 25.79 12.85
C GLN A 758 12.34 25.66 14.07
N LYS A 759 12.24 24.45 14.64
CA LYS A 759 11.45 24.20 15.85
C LYS A 759 12.03 25.02 17.01
N ALA A 760 11.24 25.96 17.55
CA ALA A 760 11.64 26.77 18.71
C ALA A 760 11.73 25.90 19.97
N ALA A 761 12.79 26.05 20.76
CA ALA A 761 12.79 25.57 22.15
C ALA A 761 11.74 26.38 22.91
N LYS A 762 10.89 25.72 23.72
CA LYS A 762 9.82 26.34 24.53
C LYS A 762 10.31 27.63 25.20
N ALA A 763 9.99 28.77 24.62
CA ALA A 763 10.10 30.08 25.24
C ALA A 763 9.06 30.99 24.60
N GLY A 764 8.04 31.34 25.37
CA GLY A 764 7.02 32.29 24.94
C GLY A 764 7.62 33.68 24.79
N ILE A 765 7.26 34.38 23.71
CA ILE A 765 7.36 35.83 23.57
C ILE A 765 6.32 36.26 22.51
N ILE A 766 5.66 37.37 22.82
CA ILE A 766 4.66 38.13 22.06
C ILE A 766 5.37 38.96 20.98
N ILE A 767 4.83 39.02 19.75
CA ILE A 767 5.22 40.07 18.77
C ILE A 767 3.98 40.59 18.02
N GLU A 768 3.84 41.92 18.05
CA GLU A 768 2.85 42.74 17.35
C GLU A 768 3.27 43.09 15.90
N HIS A 769 2.24 43.31 15.08
CA HIS A 769 2.18 44.00 13.77
C HIS A 769 2.92 43.37 12.57
N ILE A 770 2.12 43.00 11.53
CA ILE A 770 2.27 43.30 10.08
C ILE A 770 1.14 42.59 9.28
N THR A 771 0.74 43.22 8.18
CA THR A 771 -0.54 43.20 7.44
C THR A 771 -0.81 42.06 6.42
N GLU A 772 -2.11 41.79 6.23
CA GLU A 772 -2.85 41.33 5.03
C GLU A 772 -2.68 39.92 4.39
N THR A 773 -2.08 38.93 5.05
CA THR A 773 -2.22 37.51 4.58
C THR A 773 -2.56 36.52 5.70
N LYS A 774 -3.03 37.03 6.83
CA LYS A 774 -2.99 36.31 8.12
C LYS A 774 -4.28 35.64 8.55
N LEU A 775 -5.24 35.36 7.66
CA LEU A 775 -6.39 34.57 8.09
C LEU A 775 -6.10 33.05 8.12
N LEU A 776 -5.04 32.54 7.49
CA LEU A 776 -4.70 31.10 7.51
C LEU A 776 -3.87 30.67 8.73
N GLU A 777 -3.28 31.58 9.51
CA GLU A 777 -2.14 31.23 10.38
C GLU A 777 -2.38 31.26 11.89
N THR A 778 -3.43 31.92 12.41
CA THR A 778 -3.54 32.22 13.85
C THR A 778 -3.84 31.04 14.80
N THR A 779 -3.81 29.79 14.33
CA THR A 779 -3.87 28.60 15.22
C THR A 779 -2.72 27.60 15.01
N LEU A 780 -1.78 27.86 14.09
CA LEU A 780 -0.68 26.95 13.77
C LEU A 780 0.72 27.59 13.94
N GLU A 781 0.81 28.78 14.55
CA GLU A 781 2.01 29.64 14.50
C GLU A 781 3.32 29.01 15.03
N ASN A 782 3.30 27.83 15.68
CA ASN A 782 4.53 27.20 16.20
C ASN A 782 4.80 25.75 15.77
N GLU A 783 3.90 25.06 15.07
CA GLU A 783 4.06 23.61 14.80
C GLU A 783 3.71 23.22 13.36
N HIS A 784 4.59 22.41 12.73
CA HIS A 784 4.39 21.85 11.40
C HIS A 784 3.15 20.92 11.41
N PRO A 785 2.21 20.98 10.43
CA PRO A 785 0.97 20.19 10.44
C PRO A 785 1.19 18.68 10.64
N ALA A 786 2.22 18.11 9.99
CA ALA A 786 2.62 16.71 10.18
C ALA A 786 3.14 16.33 11.59
N LEU A 787 3.32 17.29 12.51
CA LEU A 787 3.68 17.05 13.92
C LEU A 787 2.46 16.83 14.82
N ILE A 788 1.23 17.10 14.33
CA ILE A 788 -0.01 16.87 15.08
C ILE A 788 -0.26 15.36 15.15
N TYR A 789 0.29 14.73 16.19
CA TYR A 789 0.16 13.29 16.47
C TYR A 789 -0.96 13.07 17.50
N ARG A 790 -2.09 12.50 17.07
CA ARG A 790 -3.22 12.23 17.99
C ARG A 790 -3.06 10.95 18.81
N ASN A 791 -2.22 10.00 18.40
CA ASN A 791 -2.16 8.67 19.02
C ASN A 791 -0.75 8.04 19.04
N LEU A 792 0.17 8.54 19.86
CA LEU A 792 1.37 7.80 20.26
C LEU A 792 1.55 7.92 21.77
N GLU A 793 1.39 6.80 22.48
CA GLU A 793 1.59 6.70 23.94
C GLU A 793 3.07 6.82 24.35
N ASN A 794 4.01 6.76 23.40
CA ASN A 794 5.46 6.80 23.63
C ASN A 794 6.11 8.06 23.01
N GLU A 795 6.38 9.05 23.84
CA GLU A 795 6.96 10.35 23.45
C GLU A 795 8.40 10.22 22.89
N GLU A 796 9.21 9.27 23.35
CA GLU A 796 10.59 9.08 22.85
C GLU A 796 10.60 8.53 21.41
N LYS A 797 9.68 7.60 21.12
CA LYS A 797 9.48 7.07 19.77
C LYS A 797 8.89 8.12 18.83
N LYS A 798 7.95 8.94 19.31
CA LYS A 798 7.34 10.07 18.59
C LYS A 798 8.36 11.15 18.25
N GLU A 799 9.24 11.50 19.19
CA GLU A 799 10.31 12.47 18.97
C GLU A 799 11.32 11.97 17.94
N ARG A 800 11.75 10.70 18.02
CA ARG A 800 12.64 10.09 17.02
C ARG A 800 12.05 10.07 15.62
N ILE A 801 10.76 9.73 15.49
CA ILE A 801 10.04 9.64 14.20
C ILE A 801 9.84 11.02 13.57
N THR A 802 9.71 12.08 14.37
CA THR A 802 9.44 13.44 13.88
C THR A 802 10.69 14.32 13.74
N ASN A 803 11.88 13.79 14.06
CA ASN A 803 13.14 14.53 14.03
C ASN A 803 13.45 15.21 12.68
N GLN A 804 13.01 14.61 11.56
CA GLN A 804 13.19 15.21 10.23
C GLN A 804 12.51 16.59 10.08
N PHE A 805 11.52 16.90 10.93
CA PHE A 805 10.81 18.17 10.98
C PHE A 805 11.41 19.17 11.99
N LYS A 806 12.62 18.94 12.51
CA LYS A 806 13.34 19.94 13.33
C LYS A 806 13.60 21.24 12.57
N ARG A 807 13.82 21.14 11.25
CA ARG A 807 13.96 22.23 10.30
C ARG A 807 13.10 21.94 9.08
N TRP A 808 12.46 22.96 8.53
CA TRP A 808 11.64 22.81 7.32
C TRP A 808 11.64 24.08 6.46
N HIS A 809 11.37 23.89 5.18
CA HIS A 809 11.04 24.96 4.24
C HIS A 809 9.53 25.10 4.15
N ARG A 810 9.03 26.33 4.13
CA ARG A 810 7.65 26.66 3.81
C ARG A 810 7.63 27.36 2.47
N ILE A 811 7.07 26.73 1.46
CA ILE A 811 6.93 27.27 0.10
C ILE A 811 5.45 27.53 -0.17
N VAL A 812 5.11 28.77 -0.53
CA VAL A 812 3.75 29.16 -0.90
C VAL A 812 3.65 29.16 -2.42
N LEU A 813 2.72 28.36 -2.93
CA LEU A 813 2.51 28.13 -4.35
C LEU A 813 1.15 28.69 -4.78
N LEU A 814 1.12 29.40 -5.89
CA LEU A 814 -0.08 29.87 -6.56
C LEU A 814 -0.27 29.10 -7.87
N SER A 815 -1.44 28.51 -8.06
CA SER A 815 -1.77 27.75 -9.28
C SER A 815 -1.87 28.66 -10.52
N GLU A 816 -1.45 28.14 -11.67
CA GLU A 816 -1.66 28.76 -12.98
C GLU A 816 -2.68 27.94 -13.81
N GLY A 817 -3.31 28.57 -14.82
CA GLY A 817 -4.22 27.88 -15.75
C GLY A 817 -5.64 27.65 -15.22
N HIS A 818 -6.23 26.48 -15.50
CA HIS A 818 -7.64 26.16 -15.18
C HIS A 818 -7.97 26.20 -13.67
N PHE A 819 -6.97 26.13 -12.80
CA PHE A 819 -7.13 26.22 -11.35
C PHE A 819 -6.78 27.60 -10.80
N GLN A 820 -6.79 28.66 -11.61
CA GLN A 820 -6.38 30.03 -11.24
C GLN A 820 -6.87 30.44 -9.84
N ARG A 821 -5.95 30.99 -9.03
CA ARG A 821 -6.15 31.53 -7.66
C ARG A 821 -6.19 30.52 -6.49
N CYS A 822 -5.84 29.26 -6.69
CA CYS A 822 -5.61 28.36 -5.57
C CYS A 822 -4.21 28.58 -4.97
N VAL A 823 -4.14 28.62 -3.64
CA VAL A 823 -2.89 28.79 -2.89
C VAL A 823 -2.66 27.53 -2.07
N ILE A 824 -1.50 26.90 -2.25
CA ILE A 824 -1.05 25.77 -1.46
C ILE A 824 0.20 26.16 -0.67
N THR A 825 0.25 25.77 0.60
CA THR A 825 1.46 25.89 1.41
C THR A 825 2.12 24.53 1.53
N TRP A 826 3.34 24.41 0.98
CA TRP A 826 4.15 23.21 1.08
C TRP A 826 5.19 23.32 2.19
N TYR A 827 5.00 22.50 3.21
CA TYR A 827 5.98 22.30 4.28
C TYR A 827 6.88 21.10 3.95
N ILE A 828 8.19 21.36 3.88
CA ILE A 828 9.19 20.40 3.39
C ILE A 828 10.22 20.15 4.49
N PRO A 829 10.38 18.90 4.99
CA PRO A 829 11.49 18.60 5.90
C PRO A 829 12.83 18.99 5.28
N ALA A 830 13.63 19.78 6.00
CA ALA A 830 14.93 20.25 5.53
C ALA A 830 16.09 19.37 6.00
N VAL A 831 15.82 18.40 6.89
CA VAL A 831 16.83 17.48 7.45
C VAL A 831 16.38 16.02 7.36
N MET A 832 17.35 15.11 7.51
CA MET A 832 17.12 13.66 7.54
C MET A 832 16.57 13.19 8.89
N GLY A 833 16.30 11.88 9.01
CA GLY A 833 15.73 11.27 10.23
C GLY A 833 16.52 11.49 11.52
N ASP A 834 17.82 11.75 11.44
CA ASP A 834 18.64 12.11 12.61
C ASP A 834 18.34 13.52 13.15
N GLY A 835 17.59 14.32 12.38
CA GLY A 835 17.21 15.68 12.72
C GLY A 835 18.37 16.69 12.67
N GLN A 836 19.52 16.29 12.11
CA GLN A 836 20.74 17.11 12.06
C GLN A 836 21.26 17.26 10.62
N THR A 837 21.34 16.17 9.88
CA THR A 837 21.89 16.14 8.52
C THR A 837 20.94 16.86 7.56
N GLU A 838 21.41 17.91 6.88
CA GLU A 838 20.63 18.59 5.83
C GLU A 838 20.25 17.61 4.71
N ASP A 839 19.02 17.71 4.21
CA ASP A 839 18.58 16.91 3.08
C ASP A 839 19.12 17.50 1.78
N HIS A 840 19.91 16.71 1.04
CA HIS A 840 20.44 17.08 -0.27
C HIS A 840 19.87 16.21 -1.40
N TRP A 841 18.92 15.32 -1.11
CA TRP A 841 18.65 14.13 -1.93
C TRP A 841 17.20 14.02 -2.41
N TYR A 842 16.21 14.38 -1.59
CA TYR A 842 14.81 14.03 -1.87
C TYR A 842 13.94 15.16 -2.45
N PRO A 843 13.93 16.39 -1.88
CA PRO A 843 12.92 17.38 -2.24
C PRO A 843 13.32 18.21 -3.46
N TYR A 844 13.41 17.57 -4.62
CA TYR A 844 13.63 18.23 -5.91
C TYR A 844 12.30 18.44 -6.66
N VAL A 845 12.23 19.54 -7.40
CA VAL A 845 11.08 19.89 -8.25
C VAL A 845 11.55 20.24 -9.66
N PHE A 846 10.73 19.94 -10.66
CA PHE A 846 11.03 20.34 -12.03
C PHE A 846 10.71 21.83 -12.22
N LEU A 847 11.71 22.58 -12.68
CA LEU A 847 11.57 24.00 -13.00
C LEU A 847 11.05 24.14 -14.43
N ALA A 848 10.05 24.99 -14.64
CA ALA A 848 9.40 25.20 -15.93
C ALA A 848 10.23 26.14 -16.83
N GLN A 849 11.44 25.72 -17.14
CA GLN A 849 12.38 26.43 -18.01
C GLN A 849 13.25 25.46 -18.81
N LYS A 850 13.74 25.93 -19.96
CA LYS A 850 14.65 25.19 -20.83
C LYS A 850 16.12 25.37 -20.43
N ASP A 851 16.46 26.59 -20.05
CA ASP A 851 17.83 27.00 -19.76
C ASP A 851 18.31 26.46 -18.41
N GLU A 852 19.61 26.24 -18.31
CA GLU A 852 20.24 25.75 -17.10
C GLU A 852 20.12 26.77 -15.94
N PRO A 853 19.63 26.39 -14.74
CA PRO A 853 19.48 27.28 -13.59
C PRO A 853 20.83 27.55 -12.91
N THR A 854 21.75 28.20 -13.62
CA THR A 854 23.13 28.44 -13.16
C THR A 854 23.25 29.33 -11.92
N ASP A 855 22.18 30.00 -11.52
CA ASP A 855 22.06 30.81 -10.31
C ASP A 855 21.57 30.01 -9.08
N ARG A 856 21.50 28.68 -9.20
CA ARG A 856 21.27 27.70 -8.13
C ARG A 856 22.54 26.87 -7.89
N THR A 857 22.61 26.16 -6.77
CA THR A 857 23.73 25.25 -6.44
C THR A 857 23.27 23.80 -6.32
N ARG A 858 22.01 23.57 -5.94
CA ARG A 858 21.38 22.25 -5.95
C ARG A 858 20.42 22.11 -7.11
N TYR A 859 20.97 21.82 -8.27
CA TYR A 859 20.22 21.48 -9.48
C TYR A 859 20.91 20.37 -10.26
N TYR A 860 20.16 19.69 -11.12
CA TYR A 860 20.68 18.74 -12.09
C TYR A 860 19.65 18.44 -13.18
N LYS A 861 20.07 17.74 -14.23
CA LYS A 861 19.22 17.29 -15.33
C LYS A 861 19.03 15.78 -15.26
N THR A 862 17.82 15.28 -15.49
CA THR A 862 17.57 13.85 -15.65
C THR A 862 17.67 13.42 -17.12
N ASP A 863 18.23 12.23 -17.34
CA ASP A 863 18.32 11.51 -18.61
C ASP A 863 16.95 11.06 -19.16
N LEU A 864 16.02 10.68 -18.29
CA LEU A 864 14.65 10.29 -18.66
C LEU A 864 13.68 11.50 -18.81
N GLY A 865 14.16 12.71 -18.50
CA GLY A 865 13.42 13.94 -18.70
C GLY A 865 12.26 14.16 -17.72
N ASN A 866 11.55 15.26 -17.92
CA ASN A 866 10.35 15.60 -17.17
C ASN A 866 9.13 14.93 -17.82
N PRO A 867 8.37 14.09 -17.09
CA PRO A 867 7.24 13.33 -17.64
C PRO A 867 6.08 14.22 -18.12
N TRP A 868 5.98 15.46 -17.64
CA TRP A 868 4.92 16.39 -18.01
C TRP A 868 5.32 17.34 -19.13
N ASN A 869 6.61 17.66 -19.25
CA ASN A 869 7.14 18.43 -20.37
C ASN A 869 8.63 18.17 -20.57
N ALA A 870 8.97 17.36 -21.58
CA ALA A 870 10.35 17.02 -21.90
C ALA A 870 11.25 18.23 -22.24
N SER A 871 10.68 19.38 -22.61
CA SER A 871 11.46 20.61 -22.84
C SER A 871 11.95 21.28 -21.55
N HIS A 872 11.45 20.88 -20.38
CA HIS A 872 11.80 21.46 -19.08
C HIS A 872 12.45 20.41 -18.16
N PRO A 873 13.70 20.00 -18.44
CA PRO A 873 14.31 18.81 -17.83
C PRO A 873 15.04 19.08 -16.51
N TRP A 874 15.11 20.33 -16.08
CA TRP A 874 15.91 20.76 -14.94
C TRP A 874 15.18 20.58 -13.62
N LEU A 875 15.85 19.92 -12.67
CA LEU A 875 15.42 19.75 -11.29
C LEU A 875 16.18 20.73 -10.40
N VAL A 876 15.49 21.39 -9.49
CA VAL A 876 16.07 22.26 -8.46
C VAL A 876 15.60 21.79 -7.09
N HIS A 877 16.49 21.82 -6.10
CA HIS A 877 16.14 21.51 -4.72
C HIS A 877 15.16 22.55 -4.18
N ALA A 878 14.07 22.10 -3.55
CA ALA A 878 12.97 22.96 -3.13
C ALA A 878 13.39 24.04 -2.12
N GLY A 879 14.45 23.80 -1.34
CA GLY A 879 15.05 24.79 -0.44
C GLY A 879 15.82 25.94 -1.12
N GLU A 880 15.89 25.95 -2.46
CA GLU A 880 16.48 27.02 -3.29
C GLU A 880 15.47 27.63 -4.28
N LEU A 881 14.19 27.32 -4.14
CA LEU A 881 13.14 27.99 -4.91
C LEU A 881 13.04 29.45 -4.50
N LYS A 882 12.85 30.34 -5.47
CA LYS A 882 12.72 31.80 -5.25
C LYS A 882 11.32 32.26 -5.67
N PRO A 883 10.79 33.34 -5.07
CA PRO A 883 9.56 33.96 -5.56
C PRO A 883 9.66 34.30 -7.06
N GLY A 884 8.62 33.95 -7.82
CA GLY A 884 8.58 34.08 -9.27
C GLY A 884 8.96 32.81 -10.04
N ASP A 885 9.63 31.84 -9.40
CA ASP A 885 9.91 30.54 -10.03
C ASP A 885 8.60 29.85 -10.43
N ARG A 886 8.61 29.22 -11.61
CA ARG A 886 7.50 28.39 -12.11
C ARG A 886 7.92 26.93 -12.06
N ILE A 887 7.14 26.08 -11.40
CA ILE A 887 7.47 24.67 -11.19
C ILE A 887 6.34 23.75 -11.64
N TYR A 888 6.67 22.49 -11.90
CA TYR A 888 5.69 21.43 -12.04
C TYR A 888 5.34 20.82 -10.68
N PHE A 889 4.06 20.76 -10.38
CA PHE A 889 3.53 20.20 -9.14
C PHE A 889 2.24 19.43 -9.42
N THR A 890 2.16 18.18 -8.97
CA THR A 890 0.96 17.34 -9.02
C THR A 890 0.25 17.39 -7.65
N PRO A 891 -0.82 18.18 -7.48
CA PRO A 891 -1.48 18.28 -6.19
C PRO A 891 -2.26 17.01 -5.84
N SER A 892 -2.22 16.64 -4.56
CA SER A 892 -3.12 15.66 -3.97
C SER A 892 -4.54 16.22 -3.94
N THR A 893 -5.56 15.34 -3.98
CA THR A 893 -6.96 15.78 -4.03
C THR A 893 -7.86 15.00 -3.08
N PHE A 894 -9.00 15.59 -2.74
CA PHE A 894 -10.09 14.95 -2.02
C PHE A 894 -11.43 15.18 -2.75
N ASP A 895 -12.18 14.12 -2.98
CA ASP A 895 -13.53 14.18 -3.54
C ASP A 895 -14.54 13.54 -2.58
N PHE A 896 -15.81 13.94 -2.68
CA PHE A 896 -16.89 13.26 -1.97
C PHE A 896 -18.22 13.31 -2.72
N GLU A 897 -19.03 12.28 -2.52
CA GLU A 897 -20.37 12.17 -3.11
C GLU A 897 -21.34 11.48 -2.15
N PHE A 898 -22.61 11.91 -2.12
CA PHE A 898 -23.67 11.20 -1.39
C PHE A 898 -24.62 10.53 -2.37
N LEU A 899 -24.77 9.21 -2.25
CA LEU A 899 -25.63 8.41 -3.11
C LEU A 899 -27.05 8.34 -2.53
N ASP A 900 -27.83 9.39 -2.71
CA ASP A 900 -29.27 9.40 -2.43
C ASP A 900 -30.09 8.56 -3.43
N PHE A 901 -29.56 8.35 -4.63
CA PHE A 901 -30.07 7.40 -5.62
C PHE A 901 -28.95 6.81 -6.48
N ASN A 902 -29.23 5.70 -7.17
CA ASN A 902 -28.21 4.94 -7.91
C ASN A 902 -27.50 5.77 -8.99
N ALA A 903 -28.20 6.66 -9.70
CA ALA A 903 -27.64 7.40 -10.83
C ALA A 903 -26.57 8.43 -10.44
N ARG A 904 -26.52 8.90 -9.18
CA ARG A 904 -25.49 9.83 -8.66
C ARG A 904 -24.07 9.36 -8.95
N ARG A 905 -23.81 8.05 -8.93
CA ARG A 905 -22.48 7.50 -9.23
C ARG A 905 -21.94 7.92 -10.60
N PHE A 906 -22.80 8.23 -11.57
CA PHE A 906 -22.40 8.67 -12.90
C PHE A 906 -21.98 10.14 -12.95
N GLU A 907 -22.35 10.94 -11.95
CA GLU A 907 -21.82 12.30 -11.75
C GLU A 907 -20.33 12.25 -11.40
N ILE A 908 -19.81 11.07 -10.99
CA ILE A 908 -18.38 10.80 -10.78
C ILE A 908 -17.68 10.57 -12.12
N ALA A 909 -17.27 11.68 -12.71
CA ALA A 909 -16.48 11.75 -13.92
C ALA A 909 -15.52 12.95 -13.87
N TYR A 910 -14.28 12.71 -14.27
CA TYR A 910 -13.24 13.73 -14.34
C TYR A 910 -12.96 14.09 -15.81
N ASP A 911 -12.50 15.31 -16.05
CA ASP A 911 -11.95 15.73 -17.33
C ASP A 911 -10.45 15.38 -17.43
N GLU A 912 -9.82 15.75 -18.55
CA GLU A 912 -8.38 15.50 -18.79
C GLU A 912 -7.46 16.25 -17.82
N GLY A 913 -7.96 17.31 -17.17
CA GLY A 913 -7.25 18.07 -16.15
C GLY A 913 -7.43 17.52 -14.73
N GLY A 914 -8.21 16.44 -14.56
CA GLY A 914 -8.56 15.90 -13.25
C GLY A 914 -9.61 16.71 -12.50
N LYS A 915 -10.31 17.66 -13.14
CA LYS A 915 -11.41 18.40 -12.52
C LYS A 915 -12.69 17.57 -12.61
N ARG A 916 -13.55 17.64 -11.59
CA ARG A 916 -14.85 16.97 -11.59
C ARG A 916 -15.80 17.68 -12.56
N LYS A 917 -16.33 16.95 -13.53
CA LYS A 917 -17.28 17.50 -14.50
C LYS A 917 -18.54 18.00 -13.81
N GLY A 918 -18.98 19.21 -14.18
CA GLY A 918 -20.18 19.83 -13.61
C GLY A 918 -20.04 20.30 -12.15
N SER A 919 -18.83 20.32 -11.59
CA SER A 919 -18.58 20.83 -10.24
C SER A 919 -17.78 22.13 -10.25
N LEU A 920 -18.16 23.08 -9.39
CA LEU A 920 -17.41 24.31 -9.17
C LEU A 920 -16.06 24.02 -8.49
N THR A 921 -16.09 23.18 -7.46
CA THR A 921 -15.00 22.95 -6.50
C THR A 921 -14.32 21.61 -6.69
N LYS A 922 -15.07 20.53 -6.95
CA LYS A 922 -14.56 19.17 -6.82
C LYS A 922 -13.63 18.79 -7.99
N PRO A 923 -12.68 17.87 -7.76
CA PRO A 923 -12.21 17.49 -6.43
C PRO A 923 -11.44 18.66 -5.78
N TYR A 924 -11.47 18.72 -4.45
CA TYR A 924 -10.71 19.69 -3.67
C TYR A 924 -9.22 19.35 -3.72
N PHE A 925 -8.35 20.36 -3.67
CA PHE A 925 -6.96 20.07 -3.29
C PHE A 925 -6.92 19.58 -1.85
N LEU A 926 -6.10 18.56 -1.60
CA LEU A 926 -6.02 17.94 -0.29
C LEU A 926 -5.55 18.97 0.77
N ASP A 927 -4.70 19.93 0.39
CA ASP A 927 -4.26 21.04 1.24
C ASP A 927 -5.37 22.05 1.61
N GLU A 928 -6.53 22.01 0.93
CA GLU A 928 -7.63 22.97 1.14
C GLU A 928 -8.81 22.37 1.92
N ILE A 929 -8.80 21.06 2.24
CA ILE A 929 -9.97 20.40 2.85
C ILE A 929 -10.27 20.95 4.26
N GLU A 930 -9.26 21.41 4.99
CA GLU A 930 -9.43 22.02 6.31
C GLU A 930 -10.26 23.30 6.25
N ASN A 931 -10.35 23.97 5.09
CA ASN A 931 -11.23 25.12 4.92
C ASN A 931 -12.70 24.75 5.07
N LEU A 932 -13.11 23.55 4.62
CA LEU A 932 -14.48 23.07 4.78
C LEU A 932 -14.85 22.96 6.27
N GLU A 933 -13.99 22.28 7.05
CA GLU A 933 -14.20 22.11 8.49
C GLU A 933 -14.12 23.44 9.23
N ARG A 934 -13.17 24.30 8.87
CA ARG A 934 -13.02 25.61 9.50
C ARG A 934 -14.23 26.49 9.26
N LEU A 935 -14.78 26.50 8.04
CA LEU A 935 -15.99 27.22 7.70
C LEU A 935 -17.17 26.71 8.52
N TRP A 936 -17.38 25.40 8.56
CA TRP A 936 -18.44 24.79 9.36
C TRP A 936 -18.29 25.09 10.85
N LYS A 937 -17.08 24.96 11.39
CA LYS A 937 -16.79 25.32 12.78
C LYS A 937 -17.12 26.77 13.05
N PHE A 938 -16.68 27.69 12.20
CA PHE A 938 -16.92 29.12 12.40
C PHE A 938 -18.42 29.46 12.44
N ILE A 939 -19.22 28.97 11.48
CA ILE A 939 -20.63 29.36 11.40
C ILE A 939 -21.55 28.57 12.35
N ALA A 940 -21.22 27.31 12.65
CA ALA A 940 -22.11 26.36 13.31
C ALA A 940 -21.58 25.79 14.64
N LYS A 941 -20.26 25.67 14.87
CA LYS A 941 -19.71 25.03 16.09
C LYS A 941 -19.03 25.98 17.06
N ASP A 942 -18.64 27.17 16.60
CA ASP A 942 -18.23 28.26 17.46
C ASP A 942 -19.47 28.75 18.19
N THR A 943 -19.58 28.40 19.48
CA THR A 943 -20.78 28.65 20.28
C THR A 943 -20.51 29.56 21.46
N LYS A 944 -21.51 30.39 21.79
CA LYS A 944 -21.58 31.17 23.02
C LYS A 944 -22.94 30.91 23.65
N ASP A 945 -22.95 30.54 24.93
CA ASP A 945 -24.16 30.15 25.67
C ASP A 945 -24.97 29.04 24.95
N GLY A 946 -24.27 28.08 24.34
CA GLY A 946 -24.87 26.97 23.58
C GLY A 946 -25.43 27.34 22.20
N LYS A 947 -25.32 28.61 21.78
CA LYS A 947 -25.79 29.10 20.48
C LYS A 947 -24.64 29.29 19.50
N SER A 948 -24.78 28.73 18.30
CA SER A 948 -23.91 28.99 17.15
C SER A 948 -23.92 30.46 16.72
N ARG A 949 -22.94 30.86 15.92
CA ARG A 949 -22.89 32.20 15.31
C ARG A 949 -24.10 32.49 14.41
N LEU A 950 -24.50 31.52 13.58
CA LEU A 950 -25.67 31.59 12.70
C LEU A 950 -26.68 30.50 13.04
N SER A 951 -27.97 30.82 12.98
CA SER A 951 -29.02 29.81 13.12
C SER A 951 -29.02 28.84 11.94
N SER A 952 -29.51 27.61 12.15
CA SER A 952 -29.67 26.63 11.06
C SER A 952 -30.50 27.22 9.91
N SER A 953 -31.65 27.83 10.21
CA SER A 953 -32.53 28.47 9.22
C SER A 953 -31.81 29.54 8.40
N GLN A 954 -30.95 30.34 9.04
CA GLN A 954 -30.22 31.40 8.37
C GLN A 954 -29.07 30.88 7.51
N ILE A 955 -28.37 29.83 7.94
CA ILE A 955 -27.35 29.13 7.12
C ILE A 955 -28.01 28.65 5.81
N PHE A 956 -29.18 28.02 5.89
CA PHE A 956 -29.90 27.55 4.71
C PHE A 956 -30.44 28.67 3.84
N ALA A 957 -30.96 29.74 4.44
CA ALA A 957 -31.44 30.91 3.69
C ALA A 957 -30.31 31.55 2.88
N ILE A 958 -29.15 31.77 3.52
CA ILE A 958 -27.97 32.32 2.86
C ILE A 958 -27.50 31.38 1.74
N ARG A 959 -27.33 30.08 2.03
CA ARG A 959 -26.89 29.06 1.05
C ARG A 959 -27.79 29.05 -0.19
N ASN A 960 -29.11 29.01 0.01
CA ASN A 960 -30.06 28.94 -1.10
C ASN A 960 -30.06 30.24 -1.92
N LEU A 961 -30.03 31.41 -1.27
CA LEU A 961 -29.95 32.69 -1.99
C LEU A 961 -28.71 32.80 -2.87
N ILE A 962 -27.56 32.33 -2.38
CA ILE A 962 -26.30 32.34 -3.14
C ILE A 962 -26.39 31.44 -4.36
N GLU A 963 -26.79 30.18 -4.19
CA GLU A 963 -26.79 29.23 -5.30
C GLU A 963 -27.90 29.53 -6.32
N THR A 964 -29.08 29.98 -5.88
CA THR A 964 -30.12 30.46 -6.81
C THR A 964 -29.62 31.66 -7.61
N LYS A 965 -28.96 32.63 -6.98
CA LYS A 965 -28.40 33.77 -7.72
C LYS A 965 -27.27 33.38 -8.66
N ARG A 966 -26.46 32.38 -8.30
CA ARG A 966 -25.41 31.86 -9.17
C ARG A 966 -26.02 31.23 -10.44
N GLU A 967 -27.03 30.39 -10.27
CA GLU A 967 -27.75 29.76 -11.38
C GLU A 967 -28.51 30.78 -12.25
N GLU A 968 -29.06 31.85 -11.65
CA GLU A 968 -29.74 32.91 -12.39
C GLU A 968 -28.79 33.81 -13.20
N TRP A 969 -27.56 34.03 -12.71
CA TRP A 969 -26.64 35.02 -13.29
C TRP A 969 -25.63 34.41 -14.26
N PHE A 970 -25.35 33.10 -14.18
CA PHE A 970 -24.28 32.45 -14.94
C PHE A 970 -24.71 31.12 -15.56
N ASP A 971 -24.49 30.96 -16.86
CA ASP A 971 -24.65 29.68 -17.56
C ASP A 971 -23.54 28.68 -17.16
N ASP A 972 -22.32 29.17 -16.98
CA ASP A 972 -21.20 28.44 -16.37
C ASP A 972 -20.94 28.94 -14.95
N PRO A 973 -21.20 28.12 -13.91
CA PRO A 973 -20.92 28.48 -12.52
C PRO A 973 -19.47 28.94 -12.25
N GLN A 974 -18.48 28.55 -13.07
CA GLN A 974 -17.09 29.02 -12.90
C GLN A 974 -16.94 30.54 -13.08
N GLU A 975 -17.77 31.16 -13.91
CA GLU A 975 -17.71 32.61 -14.18
C GLU A 975 -17.98 33.43 -12.91
N SER A 976 -18.82 32.91 -12.02
CA SER A 976 -19.15 33.55 -10.73
C SER A 976 -17.95 33.77 -9.80
N ILE A 977 -16.85 33.02 -9.98
CA ILE A 977 -15.63 33.16 -9.14
C ILE A 977 -14.93 34.50 -9.40
N ALA A 978 -14.99 34.99 -10.63
CA ALA A 978 -14.32 36.22 -11.03
C ALA A 978 -15.24 37.45 -11.04
N ASP A 979 -16.56 37.26 -10.86
CA ASP A 979 -17.53 38.35 -10.91
C ASP A 979 -17.60 39.17 -9.62
N GLU A 980 -17.24 40.45 -9.71
CA GLU A 980 -17.20 41.36 -8.55
C GLU A 980 -18.60 41.72 -8.03
N ASN A 981 -19.64 41.69 -8.88
CA ASN A 981 -21.01 41.95 -8.43
C ASN A 981 -21.53 40.80 -7.58
N PHE A 982 -21.28 39.57 -8.00
CA PHE A 982 -21.63 38.36 -7.26
C PHE A 982 -20.85 38.28 -5.95
N LYS A 983 -19.56 38.61 -5.96
CA LYS A 983 -18.74 38.73 -4.75
C LYS A 983 -19.31 39.76 -3.77
N ARG A 984 -19.69 40.94 -4.27
CA ARG A 984 -20.34 41.98 -3.45
C ARG A 984 -21.68 41.50 -2.89
N PHE A 985 -22.51 40.84 -3.71
CA PHE A 985 -23.77 40.23 -3.27
C PHE A 985 -23.56 39.23 -2.13
N CYS A 986 -22.59 38.31 -2.27
CA CYS A 986 -22.24 37.36 -1.20
C CYS A 986 -21.76 38.07 0.07
N ARG A 987 -20.95 39.13 -0.05
CA ARG A 987 -20.50 39.93 1.09
C ARG A 987 -21.67 40.58 1.81
N ASP A 988 -22.58 41.20 1.07
CA ASP A 988 -23.73 41.92 1.62
C ASP A 988 -24.66 40.96 2.40
N LEU A 989 -24.79 39.70 1.98
CA LEU A 989 -25.52 38.68 2.74
C LEU A 989 -24.90 38.42 4.12
N PHE A 990 -23.57 38.33 4.23
CA PHE A 990 -22.89 38.13 5.51
C PHE A 990 -22.81 39.39 6.37
N VAL A 991 -22.72 40.57 5.75
CA VAL A 991 -22.74 41.87 6.44
C VAL A 991 -24.09 42.09 7.14
N ASN A 992 -25.18 41.70 6.48
CA ASN A 992 -26.56 41.85 6.96
C ASN A 992 -27.11 40.62 7.70
N ALA A 993 -26.30 39.58 7.86
CA ALA A 993 -26.66 38.39 8.61
C ALA A 993 -26.90 38.71 10.10
N GLU A 994 -27.94 38.11 10.69
CA GLU A 994 -28.20 38.15 12.14
C GLU A 994 -27.19 37.27 12.91
N TRP A 995 -26.00 37.82 13.18
CA TRP A 995 -24.98 37.16 14.00
C TRP A 995 -25.42 37.13 15.48
N ARG A 996 -25.61 35.92 16.03
CA ARG A 996 -26.20 35.74 17.37
C ARG A 996 -25.32 36.25 18.51
N TRP A 997 -24.01 36.33 18.31
CA TRP A 997 -23.09 36.89 19.29
C TRP A 997 -21.93 37.62 18.61
N GLY A 998 -22.14 38.90 18.34
CA GLY A 998 -21.12 39.79 17.77
C GLY A 998 -20.92 39.59 16.27
N LYS A 999 -20.99 40.69 15.51
CA LYS A 999 -20.66 40.69 14.09
C LYS A 999 -19.16 40.37 13.91
N PRO A 1000 -18.78 39.48 12.98
CA PRO A 1000 -17.38 39.23 12.66
C PRO A 1000 -16.68 40.49 12.16
N GLU A 1001 -15.38 40.58 12.43
CA GLU A 1001 -14.52 41.60 11.84
C GLU A 1001 -14.49 41.50 10.30
N ASP A 1002 -14.19 42.60 9.62
CA ASP A 1002 -14.22 42.67 8.15
C ASP A 1002 -13.33 41.60 7.50
N SER A 1003 -12.16 41.31 8.09
CA SER A 1003 -11.27 40.24 7.60
C SER A 1003 -11.90 38.85 7.59
N LYS A 1004 -12.77 38.55 8.57
CA LYS A 1004 -13.53 37.29 8.63
C LYS A 1004 -14.67 37.29 7.61
N LEU A 1005 -15.32 38.43 7.40
CA LEU A 1005 -16.35 38.59 6.39
C LEU A 1005 -15.76 38.46 4.97
N ASP A 1006 -14.58 39.01 4.72
CA ASP A 1006 -13.84 38.87 3.46
C ASP A 1006 -13.51 37.41 3.16
N TRP A 1007 -12.97 36.70 4.15
CA TRP A 1007 -12.69 35.27 4.01
C TRP A 1007 -13.95 34.43 3.78
N LEU A 1008 -15.03 34.66 4.54
CA LEU A 1008 -16.30 33.97 4.31
C LEU A 1008 -16.83 34.24 2.89
N THR A 1009 -16.73 35.49 2.43
CA THR A 1009 -17.14 35.88 1.08
C THR A 1009 -16.34 35.11 0.04
N ASP A 1010 -15.00 35.04 0.16
CA ASP A 1010 -14.14 34.29 -0.76
C ASP A 1010 -14.50 32.80 -0.80
N MET A 1011 -14.64 32.16 0.38
CA MET A 1011 -15.03 30.75 0.48
C MET A 1011 -16.39 30.49 -0.14
N THR A 1012 -17.35 31.39 0.04
CA THR A 1012 -18.68 31.29 -0.54
C THR A 1012 -18.67 31.43 -2.05
N VAL A 1013 -17.97 32.44 -2.58
CA VAL A 1013 -17.84 32.66 -4.03
C VAL A 1013 -17.23 31.43 -4.70
N ARG A 1014 -16.22 30.82 -4.06
CA ARG A 1014 -15.56 29.60 -4.52
C ARG A 1014 -16.38 28.32 -4.31
N GLY A 1015 -17.55 28.36 -3.67
CA GLY A 1015 -18.43 27.19 -3.46
C GLY A 1015 -18.18 26.38 -2.18
N TYR A 1016 -17.16 26.71 -1.39
CA TYR A 1016 -16.81 25.98 -0.16
C TYR A 1016 -17.91 26.06 0.90
N PHE A 1017 -18.60 27.19 1.00
CA PHE A 1017 -19.71 27.36 1.97
C PHE A 1017 -20.82 26.34 1.71
N THR A 1018 -21.26 26.22 0.46
CA THR A 1018 -22.33 25.31 0.05
C THR A 1018 -21.94 23.85 0.30
N ASP A 1019 -20.72 23.47 -0.07
CA ASP A 1019 -20.24 22.10 0.10
C ASP A 1019 -19.94 21.74 1.55
N ALA A 1020 -19.48 22.68 2.38
CA ALA A 1020 -19.31 22.45 3.82
C ALA A 1020 -20.65 22.24 4.52
N VAL A 1021 -21.67 23.06 4.21
CA VAL A 1021 -23.03 22.85 4.71
C VAL A 1021 -23.55 21.48 4.25
N TYR A 1022 -23.35 21.13 2.98
CA TYR A 1022 -23.79 19.84 2.46
C TYR A 1022 -23.07 18.66 3.15
N LEU A 1023 -21.74 18.72 3.29
CA LEU A 1023 -20.95 17.66 3.91
C LEU A 1023 -21.27 17.49 5.40
N PHE A 1024 -21.13 18.54 6.21
CA PHE A 1024 -21.22 18.40 7.66
C PHE A 1024 -22.67 18.32 8.15
N HIS A 1025 -23.56 19.15 7.63
CA HIS A 1025 -24.96 19.13 8.05
C HIS A 1025 -25.77 18.05 7.33
N ASN A 1026 -25.76 18.04 5.98
CA ASN A 1026 -26.69 17.19 5.24
C ASN A 1026 -26.24 15.73 5.22
N ILE A 1027 -24.94 15.47 5.05
CA ILE A 1027 -24.37 14.12 4.97
C ILE A 1027 -23.99 13.58 6.36
N MET A 1028 -23.13 14.28 7.11
CA MET A 1028 -22.63 13.82 8.42
C MET A 1028 -23.59 14.11 9.58
N LYS A 1029 -24.69 14.84 9.33
CA LYS A 1029 -25.74 15.15 10.33
C LYS A 1029 -25.22 15.82 11.58
N GLU A 1030 -24.19 16.65 11.45
CA GLU A 1030 -23.73 17.49 12.54
C GLU A 1030 -24.77 18.55 12.89
N LYS A 1031 -25.16 18.63 14.16
CA LYS A 1031 -26.11 19.64 14.65
C LYS A 1031 -25.46 21.04 14.67
N VAL A 1032 -26.24 22.06 14.32
CA VAL A 1032 -25.83 23.48 14.42
C VAL A 1032 -25.87 23.99 15.86
N GLU A 1033 -26.73 23.42 16.73
CA GLU A 1033 -26.93 23.84 18.11
C GLU A 1033 -27.01 22.63 19.05
N GLY A 1034 -26.53 22.78 20.29
CA GLY A 1034 -26.76 21.84 21.40
C GLY A 1034 -25.60 20.93 21.81
N ASN A 1035 -25.52 20.69 23.13
CA ASN A 1035 -24.46 20.02 23.91
C ASN A 1035 -23.94 18.69 23.31
N GLU A 1036 -22.64 18.45 23.50
CA GLU A 1036 -21.93 17.18 23.22
C GLU A 1036 -22.72 15.93 23.66
#